data_AF-A0A9E1FX24-F1
#
_entry.id   AF-A0A9E1FX24-F1
#
_cell.length_a   1.000
_cell.length_b   1.000
_cell.length_c   1.000
_cell.angle_alpha   90.00
_cell.angle_beta   90.00
_cell.angle_gamma   90.00
#
_symmetry.space_group_name_H-M   'P 1'
#
loop_
_entity.id
_entity.type
_entity.pdbx_description
1 polymer ?
#
loop_
_entity_poly.entity_id
_entity_poly.type
_entity_poly.pdbx_seq_one_letter_code
_entity_poly.pdbx_strand_id
1 'polypeptide(L)'
;MEIIIRIYDRERLLEAKLQSGETCTIGKAAGCTIQLAAACLGKKTITVKTDADSWSVSGAGFRQEKLPYEKSLVLDPDAHLALTAYPCRTKAAVPVPLTGTERLTIGRNADCDIQIADQQISGKHIALFYQDGRWRFQDLKSRNGTYLNMRLAGSGVLADGDVLSIGFCQLRVSGDRLFVWSSKAVRVKPAAAPEKRTAVSPDDPYPFCFKPSPRLLEETPCKTLELQAPPTIGGKPNVSWLNILLAPLLSVIVMVAVCLLVTNVMTMLYFSVPTTIIGVVVSILRYRGEKKKYRSQQQLRLDTYSTYLQEQVRELEALRSEQQTVLAHMSPSTDVCIRRAAAVDRELWGRLSRDEDFLSLRVGSGTLPASFSVQAPKQMLRLESDVLAEQPTQIAERFAMVPDCPICVSLGEHLSCGVVGKRARCVALGKNLIVQAAAHHSYCDLRIVVLCEQEETAQWEFCRWLPHCWDEGHTARLIANTPETIRALLERLEPVFSARAAAGQNAGLGAAPRAKPWYLFVCAAPETVTQHAFMKFLTANRRELGISVLYLFDRIDLLPEECHDILDCREAVGVLFERRHASRKQPFQPEQVPQARYEQFARSMAPLRMEAKGAPALPRSVSFLQGYHVSRPSELALDKNWANAEPERSMAVPIGVRGDGTPFLFDIHEKRHGPHGLVAGTTGSGKSEMVQSWILSMAVRFPPDVVSFVLIDFKGTGLLLPFQNLPHLAGRISDLDTSIGRNLIALEYELTRRKELLDRWKVSNISDYRRLL
;
A
#
# COMPACT_ATOMS: atom_id res chain seq x y z
N MET A 1 -41.21 -19.91 3.95
CA MET A 1 -39.89 -19.77 4.58
C MET A 1 -38.92 -20.52 3.71
N GLU A 2 -38.00 -19.80 3.06
CA GLU A 2 -37.04 -20.40 2.15
C GLU A 2 -35.94 -21.09 2.95
N ILE A 3 -35.64 -22.33 2.60
CA ILE A 3 -34.69 -23.22 3.27
C ILE A 3 -33.68 -23.64 2.22
N ILE A 4 -32.40 -23.53 2.56
CA ILE A 4 -31.32 -23.96 1.70
C ILE A 4 -30.86 -25.33 2.19
N ILE A 5 -30.93 -26.33 1.30
CA ILE A 5 -30.23 -27.60 1.47
C ILE A 5 -28.86 -27.43 0.87
N ARG A 6 -27.82 -27.64 1.68
CA ARG A 6 -26.44 -27.60 1.26
C ARG A 6 -25.81 -28.98 1.38
N ILE A 7 -25.14 -29.39 0.31
CA ILE A 7 -24.41 -30.65 0.22
C ILE A 7 -22.93 -30.34 0.08
N TYR A 8 -22.15 -30.97 0.95
CA TYR A 8 -20.70 -30.96 0.91
C TYR A 8 -20.25 -32.24 0.19
N ASP A 9 -19.67 -32.10 -1.00
CA ASP A 9 -19.23 -33.20 -1.86
C ASP A 9 -17.75 -33.02 -2.22
N ARG A 10 -16.86 -33.51 -1.37
CA ARG A 10 -15.38 -33.51 -1.44
C ARG A 10 -14.71 -32.20 -1.86
N GLU A 11 -14.92 -31.72 -3.08
CA GLU A 11 -14.36 -30.50 -3.66
C GLU A 11 -15.41 -29.43 -4.01
N ARG A 12 -16.71 -29.74 -3.87
CA ARG A 12 -17.82 -28.91 -4.31
C ARG A 12 -18.85 -28.70 -3.22
N LEU A 13 -19.43 -27.51 -3.25
CA LEU A 13 -20.64 -27.17 -2.52
C LEU A 13 -21.81 -27.20 -3.51
N LEU A 14 -22.89 -27.89 -3.17
CA LEU A 14 -24.13 -27.86 -3.95
C LEU A 14 -25.25 -27.30 -3.07
N GLU A 15 -26.12 -26.50 -3.66
CA GLU A 15 -27.25 -25.89 -2.96
C GLU A 15 -28.54 -26.09 -3.73
N ALA A 16 -29.63 -26.37 -3.00
CA ALA A 16 -30.98 -26.22 -3.52
C ALA A 16 -31.83 -25.40 -2.53
N LYS A 17 -32.73 -24.60 -3.10
CA LYS A 17 -33.70 -23.79 -2.36
C LYS A 17 -35.03 -24.52 -2.33
N LEU A 18 -35.64 -24.59 -1.17
CA LEU A 18 -36.96 -25.17 -0.93
C LEU A 18 -37.81 -24.22 -0.11
N GLN A 19 -39.12 -24.24 -0.31
CA GLN A 19 -40.06 -23.73 0.67
C GLN A 19 -40.30 -24.76 1.79
N SER A 20 -40.67 -24.30 2.98
CA SER A 20 -41.09 -25.18 4.07
C SER A 20 -42.27 -26.06 3.64
N GLY A 21 -42.17 -27.37 3.87
CA GLY A 21 -43.14 -28.38 3.45
C GLY A 21 -42.79 -29.08 2.12
N GLU A 22 -41.83 -28.56 1.36
CA GLU A 22 -41.39 -29.17 0.10
C GLU A 22 -40.38 -30.31 0.33
N THR A 23 -40.29 -31.19 -0.67
CA THR A 23 -39.35 -32.31 -0.70
C THR A 23 -38.37 -32.18 -1.86
N CYS A 24 -37.09 -32.43 -1.60
CA CYS A 24 -36.03 -32.50 -2.60
C CYS A 24 -35.53 -33.95 -2.70
N THR A 25 -35.25 -34.40 -3.92
CA THR A 25 -34.64 -35.70 -4.17
C THR A 25 -33.18 -35.54 -4.59
N ILE A 26 -32.31 -36.35 -3.99
CA ILE A 26 -30.86 -36.28 -4.17
C ILE A 26 -30.39 -37.67 -4.58
N GLY A 27 -29.70 -37.76 -5.72
CA GLY A 27 -29.21 -39.05 -6.20
C GLY A 27 -28.61 -38.97 -7.60
N LYS A 28 -28.34 -40.15 -8.17
CA LYS A 28 -27.71 -40.29 -9.49
C LYS A 28 -28.69 -40.20 -10.67
N ALA A 29 -29.98 -40.41 -10.44
CA ALA A 29 -30.99 -40.46 -11.50
C ALA A 29 -31.22 -39.07 -12.11
N ALA A 30 -31.47 -39.03 -13.43
CA ALA A 30 -31.67 -37.78 -14.17
C ALA A 30 -32.87 -36.94 -13.65
N GLY A 31 -33.83 -37.56 -12.96
CA GLY A 31 -34.99 -36.89 -12.36
C GLY A 31 -34.79 -36.36 -10.93
N CYS A 32 -33.59 -36.49 -10.33
CA CYS A 32 -33.33 -35.94 -9.00
C CYS A 32 -33.16 -34.41 -9.03
N THR A 33 -33.68 -33.73 -8.01
CA THR A 33 -33.54 -32.28 -7.81
C THR A 33 -32.07 -31.85 -7.71
N ILE A 34 -31.24 -32.65 -7.03
CA ILE A 34 -29.77 -32.48 -7.02
C ILE A 34 -29.13 -33.77 -7.51
N GLN A 35 -28.38 -33.66 -8.61
CA GLN A 35 -27.63 -34.77 -9.18
C GLN A 35 -26.21 -34.84 -8.59
N LEU A 36 -25.85 -35.99 -8.02
CA LEU A 36 -24.51 -36.25 -7.49
C LEU A 36 -23.69 -37.12 -8.45
N ALA A 37 -22.37 -36.97 -8.44
CA ALA A 37 -21.46 -37.77 -9.26
C ALA A 37 -21.51 -39.26 -8.88
N ALA A 38 -21.17 -40.14 -9.84
CA ALA A 38 -21.50 -41.57 -9.88
C ALA A 38 -21.01 -42.46 -8.72
N ALA A 39 -20.25 -41.95 -7.74
CA ALA A 39 -19.53 -42.74 -6.74
C ALA A 39 -20.16 -42.74 -5.32
N CYS A 40 -20.83 -41.67 -4.87
CA CYS A 40 -21.03 -41.47 -3.41
C CYS A 40 -22.29 -42.11 -2.80
N LEU A 41 -23.34 -42.43 -3.60
CA LEU A 41 -24.59 -43.04 -3.10
C LEU A 41 -24.99 -44.34 -3.85
N GLY A 42 -24.19 -44.78 -4.81
CA GLY A 42 -24.54 -45.90 -5.70
C GLY A 42 -25.79 -45.61 -6.57
N LYS A 43 -26.71 -46.59 -6.69
CA LYS A 43 -28.03 -46.44 -7.37
C LYS A 43 -29.14 -45.89 -6.46
N LYS A 44 -28.81 -45.47 -5.23
CA LYS A 44 -29.82 -45.12 -4.23
C LYS A 44 -30.20 -43.63 -4.31
N THR A 45 -31.46 -43.32 -4.03
CA THR A 45 -32.00 -41.97 -3.95
C THR A 45 -32.37 -41.64 -2.52
N ILE A 46 -32.05 -40.42 -2.09
CA ILE A 46 -32.39 -39.87 -0.79
C ILE A 46 -33.43 -38.77 -0.99
N THR A 47 -34.46 -38.75 -0.15
CA THR A 47 -35.47 -37.69 -0.11
C THR A 47 -35.30 -36.87 1.15
N VAL A 48 -35.12 -35.57 0.98
CA VAL A 48 -35.07 -34.59 2.06
C VAL A 48 -36.40 -33.87 2.13
N LYS A 49 -37.02 -33.85 3.31
CA LYS A 49 -38.25 -33.11 3.58
C LYS A 49 -37.99 -32.03 4.61
N THR A 50 -38.48 -30.82 4.36
CA THR A 50 -38.41 -29.70 5.30
C THR A 50 -39.76 -29.49 5.99
N ASP A 51 -39.73 -29.25 7.30
CA ASP A 51 -40.89 -28.86 8.12
C ASP A 51 -40.68 -27.42 8.65
N ALA A 52 -41.52 -26.94 9.57
CA ALA A 52 -41.40 -25.60 10.13
C ALA A 52 -40.08 -25.40 10.92
N ASP A 53 -39.72 -26.37 11.77
CA ASP A 53 -38.58 -26.26 12.71
C ASP A 53 -37.52 -27.36 12.57
N SER A 54 -37.76 -28.34 11.69
CA SER A 54 -36.87 -29.48 11.47
C SER A 54 -36.82 -29.88 10.01
N TRP A 55 -35.83 -30.69 9.67
CA TRP A 55 -35.75 -31.35 8.38
C TRP A 55 -35.48 -32.84 8.60
N SER A 56 -35.88 -33.67 7.65
CA SER A 56 -35.70 -35.13 7.75
C SER A 56 -35.19 -35.72 6.45
N VAL A 57 -34.46 -36.81 6.58
CA VAL A 57 -33.87 -37.56 5.48
C VAL A 57 -34.45 -38.96 5.49
N SER A 58 -34.87 -39.45 4.32
CA SER A 58 -35.39 -40.80 4.15
C SER A 58 -34.91 -41.43 2.85
N GLY A 59 -34.83 -42.77 2.81
CA GLY A 59 -34.35 -43.53 1.66
C GLY A 59 -32.91 -44.06 1.83
N ALA A 60 -32.46 -44.90 0.90
CA ALA A 60 -31.10 -45.45 0.83
C ALA A 60 -30.56 -46.26 2.04
N GLY A 61 -31.38 -46.61 3.03
CA GLY A 61 -30.95 -47.29 4.27
C GLY A 61 -30.94 -46.39 5.51
N PHE A 62 -31.28 -45.11 5.36
CA PHE A 62 -31.48 -44.19 6.47
C PHE A 62 -32.92 -44.30 7.00
N ARG A 63 -33.08 -44.52 8.31
CA ARG A 63 -34.38 -44.36 8.98
C ARG A 63 -34.70 -42.87 9.05
N GLN A 64 -35.99 -42.52 8.97
CA GLN A 64 -36.45 -41.14 9.02
C GLN A 64 -35.99 -40.49 10.34
N GLU A 65 -34.91 -39.72 10.28
CA GLU A 65 -34.36 -39.00 11.42
C GLU A 65 -34.75 -37.53 11.28
N LYS A 66 -35.49 -37.00 12.26
CA LYS A 66 -35.79 -35.56 12.34
C LYS A 66 -34.61 -34.85 12.96
N LEU A 67 -33.99 -33.96 12.19
CA LEU A 67 -32.85 -33.16 12.60
C LEU A 67 -33.28 -31.69 12.75
N PRO A 68 -32.79 -30.98 13.78
CA PRO A 68 -32.92 -29.54 13.81
C PRO A 68 -32.15 -28.93 12.64
N TYR A 69 -32.59 -27.75 12.20
CA TYR A 69 -31.82 -26.94 11.25
C TYR A 69 -30.41 -26.65 11.76
N GLU A 70 -29.48 -26.38 10.83
CA GLU A 70 -28.05 -26.11 11.08
C GLU A 70 -27.23 -27.33 11.58
N LYS A 71 -27.87 -28.45 11.94
CA LYS A 71 -27.18 -29.72 12.25
C LYS A 71 -26.86 -30.47 10.97
N SER A 72 -25.59 -30.82 10.76
CA SER A 72 -25.16 -31.60 9.58
C SER A 72 -25.34 -33.10 9.80
N LEU A 73 -25.81 -33.80 8.76
CA LEU A 73 -25.85 -35.26 8.68
C LEU A 73 -24.72 -35.73 7.76
N VAL A 74 -23.83 -36.58 8.27
CA VAL A 74 -22.80 -37.24 7.45
C VAL A 74 -23.44 -38.44 6.78
N LEU A 75 -23.46 -38.43 5.45
CA LEU A 75 -24.03 -39.52 4.63
C LEU A 75 -23.00 -40.61 4.38
N ASP A 76 -21.75 -40.21 4.10
CA ASP A 76 -20.64 -41.13 3.87
C ASP A 76 -19.33 -40.45 4.35
N PRO A 77 -18.71 -40.96 5.44
CA PRO A 77 -17.44 -40.44 5.94
C PRO A 77 -16.27 -40.62 4.97
N ASP A 78 -16.22 -41.73 4.26
CA ASP A 78 -15.10 -42.10 3.36
C ASP A 78 -15.18 -41.31 2.05
N ALA A 79 -16.40 -40.97 1.60
CA ALA A 79 -16.62 -40.09 0.46
C ALA A 79 -16.65 -38.59 0.82
N HIS A 80 -16.47 -38.23 2.10
CA HIS A 80 -16.61 -36.86 2.61
C HIS A 80 -17.94 -36.20 2.20
N LEU A 81 -19.04 -36.97 2.22
CA LEU A 81 -20.36 -36.52 1.82
C LEU A 81 -21.19 -36.16 3.06
N ALA A 82 -21.56 -34.88 3.18
CA ALA A 82 -22.43 -34.40 4.26
C ALA A 82 -23.53 -33.50 3.73
N LEU A 83 -24.65 -33.47 4.44
CA LEU A 83 -25.82 -32.70 4.07
C LEU A 83 -26.35 -31.91 5.26
N THR A 84 -26.74 -30.67 5.02
CA THR A 84 -27.28 -29.79 6.05
C THR A 84 -28.40 -28.93 5.47
N ALA A 85 -29.45 -28.69 6.24
CA ALA A 85 -30.47 -27.71 5.90
C ALA A 85 -30.39 -26.51 6.85
N TYR A 86 -30.58 -25.30 6.33
CA TYR A 86 -30.67 -24.10 7.15
C TYR A 86 -31.69 -23.10 6.60
N PRO A 87 -32.39 -22.36 7.48
CA PRO A 87 -33.24 -21.26 7.11
C PRO A 87 -32.49 -20.17 6.35
N CYS A 88 -33.01 -19.75 5.20
CA CYS A 88 -32.60 -18.48 4.60
C CYS A 88 -33.26 -17.35 5.42
N ARG A 89 -32.60 -16.94 6.51
CA ARG A 89 -32.95 -15.69 7.20
C ARG A 89 -32.15 -14.59 6.51
N THR A 90 -32.75 -13.92 5.52
CA THR A 90 -32.13 -12.77 4.86
C THR A 90 -32.00 -11.62 5.85
N LYS A 91 -30.90 -11.61 6.62
CA LYS A 91 -30.41 -10.39 7.24
C LYS A 91 -29.71 -9.56 6.16
N ALA A 92 -29.86 -8.24 6.23
CA ALA A 92 -29.09 -7.34 5.39
C ALA A 92 -27.59 -7.62 5.57
N ALA A 93 -26.83 -7.51 4.49
CA ALA A 93 -25.38 -7.67 4.54
C ALA A 93 -24.78 -6.69 5.55
N VAL A 94 -23.84 -7.13 6.37
CA VAL A 94 -23.05 -6.23 7.20
C VAL A 94 -21.89 -5.70 6.35
N PRO A 95 -21.87 -4.39 6.02
CA PRO A 95 -20.75 -3.82 5.28
C PRO A 95 -19.56 -3.60 6.21
N VAL A 96 -18.39 -4.08 5.81
CA VAL A 96 -17.12 -3.90 6.51
C VAL A 96 -16.20 -3.05 5.64
N PRO A 97 -15.75 -1.87 6.09
CA PRO A 97 -14.80 -1.06 5.34
C PRO A 97 -13.46 -1.78 5.26
N LEU A 98 -12.90 -1.87 4.05
CA LEU A 98 -11.59 -2.42 3.77
C LEU A 98 -10.49 -1.34 3.73
N THR A 99 -10.87 -0.07 3.89
CA THR A 99 -9.96 1.09 3.84
C THR A 99 -9.00 1.11 5.03
N GLY A 100 -7.69 1.15 4.74
CA GLY A 100 -6.64 1.25 5.76
C GLY A 100 -6.27 -0.08 6.42
N THR A 101 -6.76 -1.21 5.90
CA THR A 101 -6.44 -2.54 6.44
C THR A 101 -5.74 -3.38 5.37
N GLU A 102 -4.51 -3.82 5.66
CA GLU A 102 -3.72 -4.66 4.73
C GLU A 102 -4.01 -6.15 4.89
N ARG A 103 -4.51 -6.55 6.07
CA ARG A 103 -4.87 -7.93 6.40
C ARG A 103 -6.04 -7.97 7.38
N LEU A 104 -7.01 -8.84 7.11
CA LEU A 104 -8.19 -9.09 7.93
C LEU A 104 -8.33 -10.58 8.22
N THR A 105 -8.70 -10.92 9.44
CA THR A 105 -8.98 -12.29 9.87
C THR A 105 -10.46 -12.44 10.19
N ILE A 106 -11.05 -13.52 9.68
CA ILE A 106 -12.46 -13.84 9.87
C ILE A 106 -12.55 -15.21 10.54
N GLY A 107 -13.35 -15.30 11.60
CA GLY A 107 -13.47 -16.52 12.37
C GLY A 107 -14.50 -16.43 13.49
N ARG A 108 -14.62 -17.52 14.26
CA ARG A 108 -15.55 -17.61 15.38
C ARG A 108 -15.03 -16.96 16.66
N ASN A 109 -13.71 -16.92 16.83
CA ASN A 109 -13.10 -16.40 18.04
C ASN A 109 -13.21 -14.87 18.12
N ALA A 110 -13.25 -14.36 19.34
CA ALA A 110 -13.30 -12.91 19.60
C ALA A 110 -12.00 -12.19 19.27
N ASP A 111 -10.90 -12.91 18.97
CA ASP A 111 -9.64 -12.30 18.56
C ASP A 111 -9.59 -11.94 17.06
N CYS A 112 -10.51 -12.47 16.24
CA CYS A 112 -10.62 -12.13 14.81
C CYS A 112 -11.12 -10.70 14.58
N ASP A 113 -10.74 -10.11 13.46
CA ASP A 113 -11.19 -8.77 13.04
C ASP A 113 -12.69 -8.76 12.72
N ILE A 114 -13.17 -9.82 12.06
CA ILE A 114 -14.59 -10.09 11.85
C ILE A 114 -14.95 -11.37 12.59
N GLN A 115 -15.64 -11.21 13.71
CA GLN A 115 -16.15 -12.33 14.50
C GLN A 115 -17.54 -12.73 14.01
N ILE A 116 -17.70 -13.99 13.63
CA ILE A 116 -18.98 -14.61 13.31
C ILE A 116 -19.22 -15.76 14.28
N ALA A 117 -20.15 -15.59 15.22
CA ALA A 117 -20.44 -16.57 16.27
C ALA A 117 -21.25 -17.79 15.75
N ASP A 118 -20.68 -18.51 14.78
CA ASP A 118 -21.25 -19.69 14.15
C ASP A 118 -20.34 -20.91 14.40
N GLN A 119 -20.91 -22.03 14.88
CA GLN A 119 -20.16 -23.26 15.16
C GLN A 119 -19.59 -23.93 13.91
N GLN A 120 -20.11 -23.60 12.72
CA GLN A 120 -19.58 -24.07 11.45
C GLN A 120 -18.32 -23.33 11.01
N ILE A 121 -17.95 -22.25 11.69
CA ILE A 121 -16.76 -21.46 11.41
C ILE A 121 -15.67 -21.81 12.43
N SER A 122 -14.45 -22.10 11.95
CA SER A 122 -13.29 -22.32 12.82
C SER A 122 -12.93 -21.07 13.63
N GLY A 123 -12.19 -21.25 14.73
CA GLY A 123 -11.77 -20.14 15.60
C GLY A 123 -11.11 -19.00 14.82
N LYS A 124 -10.12 -19.32 14.00
CA LYS A 124 -9.63 -18.51 12.87
C LYS A 124 -9.89 -19.31 11.60
N HIS A 125 -10.73 -18.82 10.70
CA HIS A 125 -11.17 -19.59 9.53
C HIS A 125 -10.42 -19.18 8.28
N ILE A 126 -10.42 -17.89 7.97
CA ILE A 126 -9.89 -17.35 6.72
C ILE A 126 -9.20 -16.01 7.01
N ALA A 127 -8.11 -15.74 6.28
CA ALA A 127 -7.49 -14.42 6.23
C ALA A 127 -7.68 -13.82 4.84
N LEU A 128 -8.04 -12.54 4.79
CA LEU A 128 -8.00 -11.70 3.59
C LEU A 128 -6.80 -10.77 3.67
N PHE A 129 -6.09 -10.56 2.58
CA PHE A 129 -4.98 -9.61 2.53
C PHE A 129 -4.91 -8.94 1.16
N TYR A 130 -4.46 -7.69 1.15
CA TYR A 130 -4.39 -6.89 -0.07
C TYR A 130 -2.96 -6.93 -0.64
N GLN A 131 -2.79 -7.51 -1.82
CA GLN A 131 -1.49 -7.67 -2.49
C GLN A 131 -1.65 -7.47 -3.99
N ASP A 132 -0.68 -6.81 -4.64
CA ASP A 132 -0.68 -6.55 -6.10
C ASP A 132 -1.94 -5.83 -6.61
N GLY A 133 -2.53 -4.95 -5.79
CA GLY A 133 -3.76 -4.21 -6.14
C GLY A 133 -5.03 -5.06 -6.14
N ARG A 134 -5.00 -6.29 -5.60
CA ARG A 134 -6.18 -7.17 -5.50
C ARG A 134 -6.28 -7.79 -4.11
N TRP A 135 -7.50 -8.13 -3.71
CA TRP A 135 -7.72 -8.91 -2.50
C TRP A 135 -7.41 -10.38 -2.77
N ARG A 136 -6.67 -11.00 -1.86
CA ARG A 136 -6.41 -12.43 -1.82
C ARG A 136 -6.99 -13.02 -0.54
N PHE A 137 -7.30 -14.30 -0.57
CA PHE A 137 -7.70 -15.04 0.62
C PHE A 137 -6.84 -16.28 0.83
N GLN A 138 -6.76 -16.70 2.08
CA GLN A 138 -6.13 -17.94 2.50
C GLN A 138 -6.95 -18.58 3.61
N ASP A 139 -7.33 -19.84 3.41
CA ASP A 139 -7.93 -20.68 4.44
C ASP A 139 -6.87 -21.01 5.52
N LEU A 140 -7.23 -20.81 6.79
CA LEU A 140 -6.34 -20.98 7.93
C LEU A 140 -6.45 -22.39 8.52
N LYS A 141 -6.49 -23.41 7.67
CA LYS A 141 -6.73 -24.82 8.03
C LYS A 141 -8.06 -24.98 8.76
N SER A 142 -9.11 -24.42 8.17
CA SER A 142 -10.46 -24.50 8.72
C SER A 142 -10.98 -25.95 8.68
N ARG A 143 -11.89 -26.28 9.60
CA ARG A 143 -12.44 -27.64 9.72
C ARG A 143 -13.40 -28.01 8.60
N ASN A 144 -14.13 -27.02 8.07
CA ASN A 144 -15.18 -27.22 7.06
C ASN A 144 -14.76 -26.72 5.67
N GLY A 145 -13.58 -26.12 5.54
CA GLY A 145 -13.06 -25.55 4.30
C GLY A 145 -13.66 -24.19 3.93
N THR A 146 -12.91 -23.46 3.11
CA THR A 146 -13.35 -22.23 2.44
C THR A 146 -13.70 -22.53 0.99
N TYR A 147 -14.84 -22.01 0.50
CA TYR A 147 -15.29 -22.24 -0.87
C TYR A 147 -15.33 -20.92 -1.64
N LEU A 148 -14.64 -20.85 -2.77
CA LEU A 148 -14.75 -19.75 -3.73
C LEU A 148 -15.71 -20.16 -4.84
N ASN A 149 -16.80 -19.41 -5.03
CA ASN A 149 -17.81 -19.68 -6.06
C ASN A 149 -18.24 -21.17 -6.06
N MET A 150 -18.56 -21.70 -4.87
CA MET A 150 -19.02 -23.08 -4.62
C MET A 150 -17.96 -24.19 -4.83
N ARG A 151 -16.68 -23.85 -5.03
CA ARG A 151 -15.58 -24.82 -5.12
C ARG A 151 -14.62 -24.66 -3.95
N LEU A 152 -14.19 -25.78 -3.39
CA LEU A 152 -13.23 -25.79 -2.28
C LEU A 152 -11.92 -25.15 -2.74
N ALA A 153 -11.43 -24.16 -1.98
CA ALA A 153 -10.21 -23.44 -2.31
C ALA A 153 -9.45 -23.07 -1.03
N GLY A 154 -8.20 -23.51 -0.93
CA GLY A 154 -7.32 -23.18 0.20
C GLY A 154 -6.75 -21.76 0.13
N SER A 155 -6.68 -21.18 -1.07
CA SER A 155 -6.29 -19.79 -1.30
C SER A 155 -6.72 -19.35 -2.70
N GLY A 156 -6.73 -18.04 -2.95
CA GLY A 156 -7.06 -17.49 -4.26
C GLY A 156 -7.07 -15.97 -4.32
N VAL A 157 -7.20 -15.43 -5.52
CA VAL A 157 -7.42 -13.99 -5.78
C VAL A 157 -8.91 -13.75 -5.90
N LEU A 158 -9.41 -12.69 -5.27
CA LEU A 158 -10.81 -12.26 -5.33
C LEU A 158 -10.97 -11.16 -6.38
N ALA A 159 -11.85 -11.39 -7.35
CA ALA A 159 -12.37 -10.37 -8.25
C ALA A 159 -13.66 -9.77 -7.69
N ASP A 160 -14.05 -8.60 -8.21
CA ASP A 160 -15.35 -8.01 -7.88
C ASP A 160 -16.47 -8.95 -8.35
N GLY A 161 -17.38 -9.30 -7.44
CA GLY A 161 -18.45 -10.26 -7.70
C GLY A 161 -18.21 -11.69 -7.20
N ASP A 162 -16.96 -12.06 -6.88
CA ASP A 162 -16.66 -13.37 -6.33
C ASP A 162 -17.29 -13.55 -4.94
N VAL A 163 -17.82 -14.76 -4.69
CA VAL A 163 -18.46 -15.11 -3.43
C VAL A 163 -17.64 -16.19 -2.72
N LEU A 164 -17.15 -15.83 -1.54
CA LEU A 164 -16.55 -16.77 -0.60
C LEU A 164 -17.62 -17.30 0.36
N SER A 165 -17.68 -18.61 0.53
CA SER A 165 -18.57 -19.28 1.48
C SER A 165 -17.77 -19.98 2.58
N ILE A 166 -18.10 -19.66 3.84
CA ILE A 166 -17.51 -20.25 5.05
C ILE A 166 -18.61 -20.63 6.04
N GLY A 167 -18.75 -21.92 6.38
CA GLY A 167 -19.96 -22.38 7.09
C GLY A 167 -21.22 -21.88 6.36
N PHE A 168 -22.22 -21.34 7.06
CA PHE A 168 -23.42 -20.74 6.47
C PHE A 168 -23.30 -19.27 6.04
N CYS A 169 -22.09 -18.73 6.04
CA CYS A 169 -21.87 -17.32 5.75
C CYS A 169 -21.35 -17.13 4.32
N GLN A 170 -21.80 -16.06 3.68
CA GLN A 170 -21.31 -15.61 2.39
C GLN A 170 -20.58 -14.27 2.57
N LEU A 171 -19.46 -14.14 1.88
CA LEU A 171 -18.58 -13.00 1.89
C LEU A 171 -18.38 -12.55 0.44
N ARG A 172 -18.59 -11.27 0.16
CA ARG A 172 -18.35 -10.70 -1.17
C ARG A 172 -17.57 -9.41 -1.05
N VAL A 173 -16.45 -9.31 -1.77
CA VAL A 173 -15.71 -8.06 -1.92
C VAL A 173 -16.36 -7.25 -3.05
N SER A 174 -16.63 -5.98 -2.80
CA SER A 174 -17.01 -5.04 -3.85
C SER A 174 -16.51 -3.64 -3.53
N GLY A 175 -15.68 -3.09 -4.43
CA GLY A 175 -14.97 -1.84 -4.23
C GLY A 175 -14.09 -1.86 -2.98
N ASP A 176 -14.30 -0.91 -2.08
CA ASP A 176 -13.58 -0.72 -0.82
C ASP A 176 -14.29 -1.36 0.39
N ARG A 177 -15.24 -2.27 0.14
CA ARG A 177 -16.05 -2.91 1.17
C ARG A 177 -16.13 -4.42 1.01
N LEU A 178 -16.21 -5.09 2.15
CA LEU A 178 -16.56 -6.50 2.26
C LEU A 178 -17.99 -6.60 2.80
N PHE A 179 -18.86 -7.28 2.07
CA PHE A 179 -20.22 -7.54 2.48
C PHE A 179 -20.31 -8.95 3.09
N VAL A 180 -20.80 -9.02 4.33
CA VAL A 180 -20.91 -10.27 5.09
C VAL A 180 -22.38 -10.61 5.30
N TRP A 181 -22.84 -11.72 4.73
CA TRP A 181 -24.16 -12.30 4.99
C TRP A 181 -24.02 -13.47 5.96
N SER A 182 -24.71 -13.37 7.10
CA SER A 182 -24.77 -14.42 8.10
C SER A 182 -26.13 -14.46 8.78
N SER A 183 -26.60 -15.65 9.15
CA SER A 183 -27.78 -15.82 10.00
C SER A 183 -27.49 -15.42 11.46
N LYS A 184 -26.23 -15.53 11.89
CA LYS A 184 -25.74 -15.18 13.24
C LYS A 184 -25.31 -13.71 13.31
N ALA A 185 -25.02 -13.24 14.53
CA ALA A 185 -24.50 -11.88 14.72
C ALA A 185 -23.06 -11.80 14.19
N VAL A 186 -22.81 -10.81 13.33
CA VAL A 186 -21.48 -10.45 12.86
C VAL A 186 -21.00 -9.29 13.73
N ARG A 187 -19.90 -9.48 14.44
CA ARG A 187 -19.22 -8.41 15.18
C ARG A 187 -17.97 -8.05 14.41
N VAL A 188 -17.96 -6.84 13.88
CA VAL A 188 -16.78 -6.25 13.28
C VAL A 188 -16.06 -5.56 14.42
N LYS A 189 -14.85 -6.00 14.76
CA LYS A 189 -14.01 -5.16 15.59
C LYS A 189 -13.85 -3.84 14.85
N PRO A 190 -14.06 -2.68 15.51
CA PRO A 190 -13.58 -1.45 14.93
C PRO A 190 -12.11 -1.73 14.60
N ALA A 191 -11.73 -1.68 13.32
CA ALA A 191 -10.33 -1.46 12.99
C ALA A 191 -9.95 -0.31 13.91
N ALA A 192 -8.99 -0.51 14.82
CA ALA A 192 -8.55 0.57 15.69
C ALA A 192 -8.37 1.74 14.73
N ALA A 193 -9.25 2.74 14.82
CA ALA A 193 -9.15 3.89 13.94
C ALA A 193 -7.70 4.30 14.15
N PRO A 194 -6.85 4.29 13.10
CA PRO A 194 -5.47 4.67 13.31
C PRO A 194 -5.57 5.95 14.10
N GLU A 195 -5.01 5.94 15.33
CA GLU A 195 -4.97 7.14 16.17
C GLU A 195 -4.71 8.26 15.20
N LYS A 196 -5.50 9.33 15.21
CA LYS A 196 -5.27 10.43 14.28
C LYS A 196 -3.84 10.91 14.54
N ARG A 197 -2.89 10.38 13.78
CA ARG A 197 -1.45 10.67 13.82
C ARG A 197 -1.22 12.01 13.14
N THR A 198 -2.21 12.89 13.16
CA THR A 198 -2.17 14.15 12.48
C THR A 198 -1.31 15.06 13.33
N ALA A 199 -0.24 15.61 12.76
CA ALA A 199 0.63 16.57 13.45
C ALA A 199 -0.07 17.92 13.74
N VAL A 200 -1.32 18.04 13.31
CA VAL A 200 -2.13 19.26 13.31
C VAL A 200 -3.54 18.92 13.79
N SER A 201 -4.06 19.75 14.70
CA SER A 201 -5.46 19.70 15.13
C SER A 201 -6.32 20.49 14.14
N PRO A 202 -7.58 20.10 13.88
CA PRO A 202 -8.54 20.93 13.13
C PRO A 202 -8.70 22.35 13.71
N ASP A 203 -8.33 22.55 14.97
CA ASP A 203 -8.45 23.80 15.71
C ASP A 203 -7.19 24.71 15.59
N ASP A 204 -6.11 24.24 14.96
CA ASP A 204 -4.90 25.04 14.82
C ASP A 204 -5.12 26.21 13.83
N PRO A 205 -4.59 27.42 14.10
CA PRO A 205 -4.75 28.55 13.19
C PRO A 205 -3.86 28.41 11.94
N TYR A 206 -4.41 28.68 10.75
CA TYR A 206 -3.63 28.77 9.51
C TYR A 206 -2.84 30.09 9.43
N PRO A 207 -1.56 30.09 9.00
CA PRO A 207 -0.79 28.97 8.46
C PRO A 207 -0.36 27.94 9.51
N PHE A 208 -0.64 26.66 9.22
CA PHE A 208 -0.17 25.55 10.05
C PHE A 208 1.35 25.40 9.90
N CYS A 209 2.08 25.63 10.99
CA CYS A 209 3.49 25.32 11.07
C CYS A 209 3.64 23.84 11.45
N PHE A 210 3.91 23.00 10.47
CA PHE A 210 4.26 21.61 10.68
C PHE A 210 5.57 21.52 11.46
N LYS A 211 5.54 20.80 12.58
CA LYS A 211 6.71 20.49 13.39
C LYS A 211 7.00 18.99 13.25
N PRO A 212 8.09 18.61 12.56
CA PRO A 212 8.45 17.21 12.42
C PRO A 212 8.62 16.57 13.81
N SER A 213 7.97 15.44 14.02
CA SER A 213 8.14 14.67 15.25
C SER A 213 9.48 13.90 15.20
N PRO A 214 10.13 13.64 16.34
CA PRO A 214 11.26 12.73 16.38
C PRO A 214 10.89 11.38 15.75
N ARG A 215 11.67 10.97 14.75
CA ARG A 215 11.47 9.68 14.09
C ARG A 215 11.94 8.55 15.00
N LEU A 216 11.11 7.52 15.14
CA LEU A 216 11.48 6.28 15.80
C LEU A 216 12.08 5.33 14.75
N LEU A 217 13.26 4.80 15.03
CA LEU A 217 13.93 3.82 14.17
C LEU A 217 13.76 2.45 14.79
N GLU A 218 13.16 1.53 14.04
CA GLU A 218 13.03 0.14 14.41
C GLU A 218 14.17 -0.66 13.78
N GLU A 219 14.71 -1.61 14.53
CA GLU A 219 15.78 -2.49 14.06
C GLU A 219 15.18 -3.76 13.42
N THR A 220 15.79 -4.24 12.34
CA THR A 220 15.40 -5.52 11.74
C THR A 220 15.80 -6.69 12.64
N PRO A 221 15.05 -7.80 12.66
CA PRO A 221 15.34 -8.92 13.56
C PRO A 221 16.70 -9.55 13.26
N CYS A 222 17.53 -9.69 14.29
CA CYS A 222 18.90 -10.22 14.23
C CYS A 222 19.04 -11.52 15.04
N LYS A 223 18.19 -12.51 14.77
CA LYS A 223 18.22 -13.81 15.46
C LYS A 223 19.00 -14.86 14.64
N THR A 224 19.74 -15.73 15.32
CA THR A 224 20.30 -16.94 14.70
C THR A 224 19.55 -18.15 15.21
N LEU A 225 19.02 -18.96 14.30
CA LEU A 225 18.24 -20.15 14.61
C LEU A 225 18.99 -21.39 14.12
N GLU A 226 19.36 -22.27 15.06
CA GLU A 226 20.09 -23.50 14.80
C GLU A 226 19.11 -24.68 14.66
N LEU A 227 19.07 -25.30 13.48
CA LEU A 227 18.20 -26.44 13.22
C LEU A 227 18.88 -27.74 13.66
N GLN A 228 18.15 -28.56 14.41
CA GLN A 228 18.67 -29.85 14.89
C GLN A 228 18.60 -30.94 13.81
N ALA A 229 19.57 -31.86 13.82
CA ALA A 229 19.54 -33.04 12.96
C ALA A 229 18.44 -34.02 13.39
N PRO A 230 17.87 -34.82 12.47
CA PRO A 230 16.85 -35.80 12.83
C PRO A 230 17.42 -36.86 13.78
N PRO A 231 16.64 -37.34 14.77
CA PRO A 231 17.12 -38.33 15.74
C PRO A 231 17.50 -39.62 15.03
N THR A 232 18.57 -40.31 15.46
CA THR A 232 18.99 -41.57 14.83
C THR A 232 18.16 -42.73 15.37
N ILE A 233 17.68 -43.60 14.48
CA ILE A 233 17.12 -44.91 14.85
C ILE A 233 18.15 -45.95 14.44
N GLY A 234 18.28 -47.04 15.22
CA GLY A 234 19.08 -48.19 14.83
C GLY A 234 18.69 -48.74 13.45
N GLY A 235 19.57 -49.54 12.86
CA GLY A 235 19.34 -50.14 11.54
C GLY A 235 18.10 -51.01 11.48
N LYS A 236 17.64 -51.32 10.26
CA LYS A 236 16.57 -52.31 10.05
C LYS A 236 16.94 -53.63 10.75
N PRO A 237 16.00 -54.31 11.43
CA PRO A 237 16.29 -55.59 12.05
C PRO A 237 16.74 -56.59 10.98
N ASN A 238 18.03 -56.92 10.99
CA ASN A 238 18.65 -57.87 10.07
C ASN A 238 18.40 -59.28 10.58
N VAL A 239 17.70 -60.08 9.77
CA VAL A 239 17.43 -61.49 10.09
C VAL A 239 18.53 -62.32 9.46
N SER A 240 19.50 -62.76 10.26
CA SER A 240 20.33 -63.88 9.87
C SER A 240 19.52 -65.17 10.10
N TRP A 241 18.80 -65.60 9.06
CA TRP A 241 18.05 -66.86 9.07
C TRP A 241 18.95 -68.03 9.43
N LEU A 242 20.21 -67.98 9.00
CA LEU A 242 21.27 -68.89 9.43
C LEU A 242 21.37 -68.96 10.95
N ASN A 243 21.59 -67.84 11.65
CA ASN A 243 21.77 -67.86 13.12
C ASN A 243 20.51 -68.30 13.88
N ILE A 244 19.32 -68.00 13.36
CA ILE A 244 18.04 -68.38 13.99
C ILE A 244 17.74 -69.87 13.77
N LEU A 245 18.09 -70.43 12.62
CA LEU A 245 17.89 -71.84 12.30
C LEU A 245 19.04 -72.74 12.78
N LEU A 246 20.26 -72.18 12.98
CA LEU A 246 21.45 -72.92 13.38
C LEU A 246 21.26 -73.59 14.74
N ALA A 247 20.81 -72.87 15.77
CA ALA A 247 20.66 -73.42 17.11
C ALA A 247 19.62 -74.56 17.20
N PRO A 248 18.40 -74.43 16.61
CA PRO A 248 17.47 -75.54 16.47
C PRO A 248 18.05 -76.72 15.69
N LEU A 249 18.69 -76.46 14.52
CA LEU A 249 19.30 -77.54 13.72
C LEU A 249 20.40 -78.29 14.47
N LEU A 250 21.32 -77.57 15.13
CA LEU A 250 22.39 -78.17 15.91
C LEU A 250 21.83 -79.02 17.06
N SER A 251 20.77 -78.54 17.72
CA SER A 251 20.11 -79.29 18.79
C SER A 251 19.46 -80.59 18.29
N VAL A 252 18.86 -80.57 17.11
CA VAL A 252 18.30 -81.78 16.46
C VAL A 252 19.43 -82.74 16.07
N ILE A 253 20.52 -82.24 15.49
CA ILE A 253 21.69 -83.05 15.08
C ILE A 253 22.35 -83.70 16.29
N VAL A 254 22.63 -82.93 17.35
CA VAL A 254 23.23 -83.44 18.60
C VAL A 254 22.30 -84.46 19.27
N MET A 255 21.00 -84.21 19.29
CA MET A 255 20.03 -85.13 19.89
C MET A 255 19.91 -86.45 19.10
N VAL A 256 19.90 -86.40 17.77
CA VAL A 256 19.93 -87.59 16.91
C VAL A 256 21.21 -88.39 17.14
N ALA A 257 22.37 -87.72 17.27
CA ALA A 257 23.64 -88.38 17.58
C ALA A 257 23.64 -89.08 18.96
N VAL A 258 23.08 -88.45 19.99
CA VAL A 258 22.91 -89.05 21.33
C VAL A 258 21.96 -90.25 21.29
N CYS A 259 20.90 -90.18 20.48
CA CYS A 259 19.95 -91.28 20.30
C CYS A 259 20.56 -92.51 19.61
N LEU A 260 21.54 -92.31 18.73
CA LEU A 260 22.29 -93.39 18.07
C LEU A 260 23.35 -94.04 18.98
N LEU A 261 23.87 -93.31 19.97
CA LEU A 261 24.93 -93.79 20.88
C LEU A 261 24.38 -94.49 22.14
N VAL A 262 23.15 -94.20 22.57
CA VAL A 262 22.55 -94.75 23.80
C VAL A 262 21.26 -95.50 23.49
N THR A 263 21.29 -96.83 23.60
CA THR A 263 20.30 -97.78 23.05
C THR A 263 18.96 -97.87 23.79
N ASN A 264 18.56 -96.90 24.62
CA ASN A 264 17.27 -96.98 25.33
C ASN A 264 16.58 -95.64 25.65
N VAL A 265 16.76 -94.62 24.79
CA VAL A 265 16.30 -93.24 25.08
C VAL A 265 15.34 -92.69 24.00
N MET A 266 14.61 -93.57 23.31
CA MET A 266 13.63 -93.18 22.27
C MET A 266 12.53 -92.23 22.78
N THR A 267 12.28 -92.18 24.08
CA THR A 267 11.28 -91.28 24.71
C THR A 267 11.68 -89.79 24.69
N MET A 268 12.98 -89.46 24.61
CA MET A 268 13.45 -88.07 24.58
C MET A 268 13.19 -87.36 23.23
N LEU A 269 12.98 -88.13 22.15
CA LEU A 269 12.68 -87.60 20.82
C LEU A 269 11.29 -86.96 20.74
N TYR A 270 10.33 -87.43 21.56
CA TYR A 270 9.00 -86.84 21.67
C TYR A 270 9.00 -85.43 22.30
N PHE A 271 10.02 -85.09 23.09
CA PHE A 271 10.14 -83.79 23.74
C PHE A 271 11.00 -82.78 22.93
N SER A 272 11.87 -83.23 22.04
CA SER A 272 12.76 -82.36 21.25
C SER A 272 12.10 -81.73 20.02
N VAL A 273 11.13 -82.42 19.39
CA VAL A 273 10.42 -81.89 18.21
C VAL A 273 9.47 -80.72 18.58
N PRO A 274 8.65 -80.80 19.65
CA PRO A 274 7.80 -79.66 20.04
C PRO A 274 8.61 -78.43 20.50
N THR A 275 9.73 -78.64 21.19
CA THR A 275 10.56 -77.54 21.72
C THR A 275 11.27 -76.77 20.62
N THR A 276 11.71 -77.43 19.55
CA THR A 276 12.28 -76.78 18.36
C THR A 276 11.22 -76.00 17.57
N ILE A 277 10.01 -76.54 17.41
CA ILE A 277 8.87 -75.83 16.81
C ILE A 277 8.52 -74.58 17.61
N ILE A 278 8.45 -74.68 18.95
CA ILE A 278 8.22 -73.53 19.84
C ILE A 278 9.34 -72.48 19.67
N GLY A 279 10.60 -72.88 19.60
CA GLY A 279 11.73 -71.97 19.41
C GLY A 279 11.68 -71.20 18.08
N VAL A 280 11.27 -71.86 16.99
CA VAL A 280 11.06 -71.21 15.68
C VAL A 280 9.87 -70.24 15.74
N VAL A 281 8.76 -70.63 16.35
CA VAL A 281 7.56 -69.78 16.51
C VAL A 281 7.87 -68.54 17.36
N VAL A 282 8.56 -68.69 18.49
CA VAL A 282 9.00 -67.57 19.35
C VAL A 282 9.94 -66.64 18.59
N SER A 283 10.86 -67.16 17.79
CA SER A 283 11.76 -66.36 16.95
C SER A 283 11.00 -65.54 15.90
N ILE A 284 9.98 -66.12 15.27
CA ILE A 284 9.12 -65.42 14.29
C ILE A 284 8.27 -64.33 14.98
N LEU A 285 7.69 -64.63 16.14
CA LEU A 285 6.91 -63.67 16.93
C LEU A 285 7.79 -62.51 17.41
N ARG A 286 9.02 -62.81 17.86
CA ARG A 286 10.02 -61.80 18.25
C ARG A 286 10.40 -60.91 17.07
N TYR A 287 10.68 -61.48 15.89
CA TYR A 287 10.98 -60.69 14.70
C TYR A 287 9.78 -59.82 14.27
N ARG A 288 8.55 -60.36 14.30
CA ARG A 288 7.33 -59.57 14.03
C ARG A 288 7.17 -58.43 15.05
N GLY A 289 7.46 -58.68 16.33
CA GLY A 289 7.48 -57.68 17.39
C GLY A 289 8.53 -56.58 17.17
N GLU A 290 9.77 -56.96 16.87
CA GLU A 290 10.88 -56.05 16.55
C GLU A 290 10.58 -55.22 15.29
N LYS A 291 10.00 -55.83 14.24
CA LYS A 291 9.57 -55.13 13.02
C LYS A 291 8.42 -54.15 13.28
N LYS A 292 7.45 -54.52 14.11
CA LYS A 292 6.35 -53.62 14.53
C LYS A 292 6.88 -52.46 15.38
N LYS A 293 7.80 -52.73 16.32
CA LYS A 293 8.45 -51.72 17.16
C LYS A 293 9.30 -50.75 16.33
N TYR A 294 10.11 -51.26 15.39
CA TYR A 294 10.89 -50.46 14.45
C TYR A 294 9.99 -49.53 13.62
N ARG A 295 8.90 -50.06 13.03
CA ARG A 295 7.93 -49.24 12.28
C ARG A 295 7.28 -48.17 13.15
N SER A 296 6.88 -48.50 14.38
CA SER A 296 6.30 -47.54 15.32
C SER A 296 7.30 -46.44 15.73
N GLN A 297 8.56 -46.79 15.96
CA GLN A 297 9.62 -45.84 16.28
C GLN A 297 9.97 -44.96 15.08
N GLN A 298 9.94 -45.51 13.87
CA GLN A 298 10.11 -44.76 12.64
C GLN A 298 8.98 -43.76 12.43
N GLN A 299 7.72 -44.16 12.66
CA GLN A 299 6.59 -43.24 12.59
C GLN A 299 6.69 -42.14 13.64
N LEU A 300 7.00 -42.49 14.89
CA LEU A 300 7.18 -41.51 15.97
C LEU A 300 8.33 -40.53 15.66
N ARG A 301 9.44 -40.99 15.07
CA ARG A 301 10.52 -40.12 14.59
C ARG A 301 10.03 -39.12 13.55
N LEU A 302 9.28 -39.60 12.55
CA LEU A 302 8.74 -38.74 11.49
C LEU A 302 7.79 -37.69 12.10
N ASP A 303 6.87 -38.12 12.96
CA ASP A 303 5.86 -37.24 13.56
C ASP A 303 6.49 -36.19 14.49
N THR A 304 7.38 -36.61 15.40
CA THR A 304 8.06 -35.69 16.33
C THR A 304 8.96 -34.70 15.60
N TYR A 305 9.79 -35.17 14.66
CA TYR A 305 10.73 -34.30 13.95
C TYR A 305 10.02 -33.35 12.98
N SER A 306 8.97 -33.82 12.29
CA SER A 306 8.15 -32.95 11.44
C SER A 306 7.42 -31.88 12.26
N THR A 307 6.94 -32.21 13.47
CA THR A 307 6.33 -31.24 14.38
C THR A 307 7.35 -30.17 14.80
N TYR A 308 8.56 -30.58 15.20
CA TYR A 308 9.66 -29.66 15.50
C TYR A 308 9.97 -28.73 14.33
N LEU A 309 10.15 -29.26 13.12
CA LEU A 309 10.42 -28.44 11.93
C LEU A 309 9.27 -27.48 11.61
N GLN A 310 8.02 -27.89 11.81
CA GLN A 310 6.87 -26.99 11.63
C GLN A 310 6.89 -25.83 12.64
N GLU A 311 7.29 -26.06 13.89
CA GLU A 311 7.44 -25.00 14.88
C GLU A 311 8.57 -24.03 14.50
N GLN A 312 9.72 -24.56 14.09
CA GLN A 312 10.84 -23.71 13.63
C GLN A 312 10.46 -22.90 12.39
N VAL A 313 9.75 -23.48 11.43
CA VAL A 313 9.25 -22.77 10.24
C VAL A 313 8.28 -21.65 10.63
N ARG A 314 7.39 -21.85 11.60
CA ARG A 314 6.48 -20.79 12.09
C ARG A 314 7.25 -19.63 12.70
N GLU A 315 8.30 -19.92 13.45
CA GLU A 315 9.16 -18.90 14.04
C GLU A 315 9.92 -18.11 12.95
N LEU A 316 10.47 -18.80 11.95
CA LEU A 316 11.13 -18.17 10.80
C LEU A 316 10.14 -17.33 9.95
N GLU A 317 8.89 -17.78 9.81
CA GLU A 317 7.82 -16.99 9.17
C GLU A 317 7.50 -15.71 9.96
N ALA A 318 7.52 -15.77 11.30
CA ALA A 318 7.34 -14.61 12.15
C ALA A 318 8.49 -13.60 11.99
N LEU A 319 9.74 -14.06 12.06
CA LEU A 319 10.93 -13.20 11.84
C LEU A 319 10.93 -12.57 10.45
N ARG A 320 10.55 -13.35 9.42
CA ARG A 320 10.38 -12.84 8.06
C ARG A 320 9.32 -11.73 8.00
N SER A 321 8.16 -11.95 8.60
CA SER A 321 7.08 -10.96 8.63
C SER A 321 7.48 -9.70 9.39
N GLU A 322 8.24 -9.85 10.48
CA GLU A 322 8.78 -8.73 11.26
C GLU A 322 9.76 -7.90 10.42
N GLN A 323 10.73 -8.53 9.74
CA GLN A 323 11.65 -7.85 8.81
C GLN A 323 10.89 -7.08 7.72
N GLN A 324 9.89 -7.72 7.09
CA GLN A 324 9.07 -7.06 6.07
C GLN A 324 8.33 -5.83 6.62
N THR A 325 7.78 -5.95 7.84
CA THR A 325 7.01 -4.87 8.49
C THR A 325 7.92 -3.68 8.82
N VAL A 326 9.07 -3.94 9.45
CA VAL A 326 10.06 -2.90 9.80
C VAL A 326 10.53 -2.17 8.54
N LEU A 327 10.92 -2.91 7.50
CA LEU A 327 11.38 -2.31 6.25
C LEU A 327 10.27 -1.51 5.56
N ALA A 328 9.03 -2.01 5.53
CA ALA A 328 7.90 -1.31 4.94
C ALA A 328 7.52 -0.04 5.73
N HIS A 329 7.70 -0.02 7.05
CA HIS A 329 7.50 1.17 7.87
C HIS A 329 8.57 2.25 7.59
N MET A 330 9.85 1.84 7.54
CA MET A 330 10.97 2.74 7.25
C MET A 330 10.95 3.28 5.82
N SER A 331 10.59 2.44 4.85
CA SER A 331 10.52 2.74 3.42
C SER A 331 9.12 2.40 2.86
N PRO A 332 8.10 3.22 3.21
CA PRO A 332 6.72 3.02 2.79
C PRO A 332 6.54 3.11 1.27
N SER A 333 5.50 2.48 0.75
CA SER A 333 5.14 2.62 -0.67
C SER A 333 4.75 4.05 -1.00
N THR A 334 4.84 4.41 -2.28
CA THR A 334 4.43 5.73 -2.79
C THR A 334 2.99 6.04 -2.40
N ASP A 335 2.10 5.05 -2.48
CA ASP A 335 0.70 5.16 -2.09
C ASP A 335 0.50 5.50 -0.60
N VAL A 336 1.30 4.91 0.29
CA VAL A 336 1.30 5.25 1.72
C VAL A 336 1.81 6.68 1.93
N CYS A 337 2.86 7.11 1.23
CA CYS A 337 3.34 8.51 1.28
C CYS A 337 2.23 9.51 0.87
N ILE A 338 1.46 9.19 -0.16
CA ILE A 338 0.32 10.01 -0.61
C ILE A 338 -0.76 10.12 0.47
N ARG A 339 -1.09 9.01 1.12
CA ARG A 339 -2.04 9.01 2.25
C ARG A 339 -1.53 9.81 3.44
N ARG A 340 -0.25 9.67 3.80
CA ARG A 340 0.39 10.42 4.90
C ARG A 340 0.30 11.93 4.66
N ALA A 341 0.57 12.39 3.43
CA ALA A 341 0.41 13.79 3.06
C ALA A 341 -1.04 14.27 3.21
N ALA A 342 -2.00 13.50 2.71
CA ALA A 342 -3.42 13.85 2.80
C ALA A 342 -3.93 13.93 4.25
N ALA A 343 -3.38 13.11 5.15
CA ALA A 343 -3.69 13.10 6.57
C ALA A 343 -2.85 14.08 7.40
N VAL A 344 -1.82 14.72 6.81
CA VAL A 344 -0.82 15.51 7.55
C VAL A 344 -0.21 14.69 8.69
N ASP A 345 0.23 13.48 8.35
CA ASP A 345 0.78 12.52 9.32
C ASP A 345 2.08 13.04 9.96
N ARG A 346 2.27 12.79 11.26
CA ARG A 346 3.48 13.14 12.02
C ARG A 346 4.77 12.53 11.48
N GLU A 347 4.67 11.43 10.71
CA GLU A 347 5.80 10.76 10.07
C GLU A 347 6.27 11.45 8.78
N LEU A 348 5.58 12.50 8.31
CA LEU A 348 6.08 13.36 7.23
C LEU A 348 7.36 14.07 7.68
N TRP A 349 8.30 14.23 6.74
CA TRP A 349 9.56 14.94 6.94
C TRP A 349 10.41 14.41 8.10
N GLY A 350 10.25 13.12 8.43
CA GLY A 350 10.96 12.47 9.52
C GLY A 350 12.45 12.17 9.25
N ARG A 351 12.93 12.31 8.01
CA ARG A 351 14.34 12.04 7.65
C ARG A 351 15.15 13.32 7.65
N LEU A 352 16.21 13.33 8.44
CA LEU A 352 17.13 14.46 8.56
C LEU A 352 18.33 14.28 7.64
N SER A 353 18.94 15.40 7.26
CA SER A 353 20.17 15.41 6.44
C SER A 353 21.35 14.65 7.06
N ARG A 354 21.31 14.32 8.36
CA ARG A 354 22.37 13.62 9.08
C ARG A 354 22.11 12.11 9.20
N ASP A 355 20.90 11.67 8.87
CA ASP A 355 20.53 10.26 8.97
C ASP A 355 21.19 9.48 7.82
N GLU A 356 21.50 8.21 8.07
CA GLU A 356 22.12 7.33 7.07
C GLU A 356 21.19 7.10 5.87
N ASP A 357 19.88 7.01 6.11
CA ASP A 357 18.87 6.79 5.07
C ASP A 357 18.34 8.08 4.42
N PHE A 358 19.06 9.20 4.58
CA PHE A 358 18.80 10.43 3.86
C PHE A 358 18.83 10.19 2.35
N LEU A 359 17.75 10.56 1.65
CA LEU A 359 17.56 10.27 0.22
C LEU A 359 17.69 8.79 -0.17
N SER A 360 17.41 7.86 0.75
CA SER A 360 17.16 6.45 0.41
C SER A 360 15.73 6.29 -0.10
N LEU A 361 15.54 6.31 -1.42
CA LEU A 361 14.22 6.40 -2.04
C LEU A 361 13.76 5.04 -2.57
N ARG A 362 12.57 4.60 -2.18
CA ARG A 362 11.98 3.34 -2.64
C ARG A 362 11.66 3.39 -4.14
N VAL A 363 12.17 2.42 -4.90
CA VAL A 363 11.90 2.24 -6.33
C VAL A 363 10.80 1.22 -6.61
N GLY A 364 10.59 0.26 -5.70
CA GLY A 364 9.61 -0.80 -5.85
C GLY A 364 9.71 -1.87 -4.76
N SER A 365 9.03 -3.01 -4.98
CA SER A 365 9.14 -4.20 -4.13
C SER A 365 10.02 -5.27 -4.77
N GLY A 366 10.75 -6.03 -3.97
CA GLY A 366 11.67 -7.05 -4.46
C GLY A 366 12.09 -8.02 -3.36
N THR A 367 13.21 -8.68 -3.56
CA THR A 367 13.72 -9.68 -2.61
C THR A 367 15.04 -9.19 -2.01
N LEU A 368 15.14 -9.19 -0.68
CA LEU A 368 16.35 -8.86 0.06
C LEU A 368 16.86 -10.07 0.85
N PRO A 369 18.15 -10.12 1.22
CA PRO A 369 18.64 -11.10 2.17
C PRO A 369 17.91 -11.03 3.52
N ALA A 370 17.73 -12.17 4.17
CA ALA A 370 17.22 -12.20 5.54
C ALA A 370 18.18 -11.51 6.51
N SER A 371 17.64 -10.71 7.43
CA SER A 371 18.43 -10.08 8.50
C SER A 371 18.78 -11.06 9.63
N PHE A 372 18.08 -12.19 9.68
CA PHE A 372 18.31 -13.31 10.59
C PHE A 372 19.04 -14.45 9.87
N SER A 373 19.69 -15.33 10.64
CA SER A 373 20.49 -16.44 10.11
C SER A 373 19.88 -17.80 10.49
N VAL A 374 19.88 -18.74 9.55
CA VAL A 374 19.44 -20.12 9.77
C VAL A 374 20.63 -21.05 9.58
N GLN A 375 21.03 -21.74 10.64
CA GLN A 375 22.14 -22.69 10.59
C GLN A 375 21.60 -24.12 10.48
N ALA A 376 21.83 -24.73 9.32
CA ALA A 376 21.53 -26.14 9.10
C ALA A 376 22.67 -27.03 9.63
N PRO A 377 22.36 -28.24 10.14
CA PRO A 377 23.38 -29.16 10.65
C PRO A 377 24.27 -29.66 9.49
N LYS A 378 25.59 -29.69 9.71
CA LYS A 378 26.54 -30.20 8.72
C LYS A 378 26.29 -31.68 8.45
N GLN A 379 25.99 -32.03 7.20
CA GLN A 379 25.81 -33.42 6.80
C GLN A 379 27.18 -34.12 6.73
N MET A 380 27.35 -35.18 7.51
CA MET A 380 28.46 -36.13 7.31
C MET A 380 28.12 -37.01 6.10
N LEU A 381 29.08 -37.24 5.22
CA LEU A 381 28.94 -38.13 4.05
C LEU A 381 28.40 -39.49 4.50
N ARG A 382 27.17 -39.81 4.09
CA ARG A 382 26.51 -41.11 4.33
C ARG A 382 26.15 -41.73 2.97
N LEU A 383 26.31 -43.05 2.86
CA LEU A 383 26.01 -43.83 1.65
C LEU A 383 24.50 -43.92 1.34
N GLU A 384 23.63 -43.71 2.33
CA GLU A 384 22.17 -43.67 2.18
C GLU A 384 21.65 -42.26 2.52
N SER A 385 20.94 -41.62 1.60
CA SER A 385 20.31 -40.32 1.82
C SER A 385 19.05 -40.46 2.67
N ASP A 386 19.01 -39.76 3.81
CA ASP A 386 17.82 -39.64 4.65
C ASP A 386 17.08 -38.36 4.25
N VAL A 387 15.88 -38.50 3.71
CA VAL A 387 15.04 -37.37 3.26
C VAL A 387 14.81 -36.36 4.40
N LEU A 388 14.75 -36.81 5.66
CA LEU A 388 14.61 -35.90 6.81
C LEU A 388 15.87 -35.08 7.09
N ALA A 389 17.05 -35.57 6.71
CA ALA A 389 18.32 -34.87 6.94
C ALA A 389 18.56 -33.74 5.93
N GLU A 390 17.84 -33.73 4.80
CA GLU A 390 17.88 -32.66 3.79
C GLU A 390 16.94 -31.49 4.11
N GLN A 391 15.85 -31.75 4.86
CA GLN A 391 14.83 -30.73 5.16
C GLN A 391 15.39 -29.48 5.86
N PRO A 392 16.28 -29.57 6.86
CA PRO A 392 16.87 -28.37 7.47
C PRO A 392 17.63 -27.48 6.50
N THR A 393 18.39 -28.08 5.57
CA THR A 393 19.15 -27.35 4.54
C THR A 393 18.20 -26.63 3.59
N GLN A 394 17.13 -27.31 3.14
CA GLN A 394 16.10 -26.72 2.30
C GLN A 394 15.36 -25.56 3.01
N ILE A 395 15.12 -25.68 4.32
CA ILE A 395 14.53 -24.60 5.13
C ILE A 395 15.51 -23.41 5.20
N ALA A 396 16.79 -23.65 5.47
CA ALA A 396 17.79 -22.59 5.51
C ALA A 396 17.89 -21.84 4.17
N GLU A 397 17.91 -22.55 3.04
CA GLU A 397 17.91 -21.95 1.70
C GLU A 397 16.62 -21.18 1.41
N ARG A 398 15.46 -21.73 1.77
CA ARG A 398 14.16 -21.08 1.58
C ARG A 398 14.04 -19.75 2.32
N PHE A 399 14.61 -19.66 3.52
CA PHE A 399 14.53 -18.45 4.36
C PHE A 399 15.76 -17.55 4.24
N ALA A 400 16.73 -17.87 3.38
CA ALA A 400 17.90 -17.01 3.14
C ALA A 400 17.51 -15.67 2.49
N MET A 401 16.41 -15.64 1.74
CA MET A 401 15.92 -14.47 1.02
C MET A 401 14.47 -14.17 1.39
N VAL A 402 14.17 -12.90 1.63
CA VAL A 402 12.84 -12.40 2.00
C VAL A 402 12.25 -11.61 0.82
N PRO A 403 11.16 -12.09 0.20
CA PRO A 403 10.48 -11.38 -0.88
C PRO A 403 9.58 -10.25 -0.36
N ASP A 404 8.99 -9.47 -1.26
CA ASP A 404 8.08 -8.37 -0.97
C ASP A 404 8.68 -7.26 -0.08
N CYS A 405 10.00 -7.11 -0.08
CA CYS A 405 10.71 -6.05 0.63
C CYS A 405 10.83 -4.78 -0.22
N PRO A 406 10.83 -3.57 0.37
CA PRO A 406 11.11 -2.34 -0.37
C PRO A 406 12.55 -2.32 -0.88
N ILE A 407 12.72 -2.13 -2.18
CA ILE A 407 14.02 -1.88 -2.79
C ILE A 407 14.20 -0.38 -2.90
N CYS A 408 15.33 0.14 -2.44
CA CYS A 408 15.63 1.56 -2.40
C CYS A 408 16.91 1.89 -3.18
N VAL A 409 16.96 3.11 -3.72
CA VAL A 409 18.17 3.72 -4.28
C VAL A 409 18.66 4.82 -3.33
N SER A 410 19.94 4.80 -2.96
CA SER A 410 20.53 5.69 -1.96
C SER A 410 21.15 6.93 -2.60
N LEU A 411 20.33 7.91 -2.97
CA LEU A 411 20.80 9.15 -3.62
C LEU A 411 21.58 10.09 -2.70
N GLY A 412 21.50 9.91 -1.37
CA GLY A 412 22.28 10.68 -0.40
C GLY A 412 23.71 10.16 -0.20
N GLU A 413 23.97 8.92 -0.62
CA GLU A 413 25.29 8.30 -0.59
C GLU A 413 25.90 8.23 -1.99
N HIS A 414 25.10 7.77 -2.96
CA HIS A 414 25.42 7.66 -4.38
C HIS A 414 24.74 8.80 -5.14
N LEU A 415 25.52 9.86 -5.42
CA LEU A 415 24.98 11.16 -5.83
C LEU A 415 24.36 11.19 -7.24
N SER A 416 24.51 10.13 -8.03
CA SER A 416 23.96 10.06 -9.38
C SER A 416 23.32 8.70 -9.66
N CYS A 417 22.10 8.75 -10.17
CA CYS A 417 21.36 7.58 -10.64
C CYS A 417 20.77 7.84 -12.02
N GLY A 418 20.92 6.87 -12.93
CA GLY A 418 20.34 6.88 -14.25
C GLY A 418 19.15 5.94 -14.33
N VAL A 419 18.06 6.38 -14.96
CA VAL A 419 16.88 5.56 -15.26
C VAL A 419 16.79 5.38 -16.76
N VAL A 420 16.84 4.14 -17.20
CA VAL A 420 16.81 3.74 -18.61
C VAL A 420 15.63 2.82 -18.85
N GLY A 421 15.07 2.81 -20.05
CA GLY A 421 13.89 2.02 -20.38
C GLY A 421 12.87 2.78 -21.23
N LYS A 422 11.64 2.25 -21.24
CA LYS A 422 10.52 2.90 -21.94
C LYS A 422 10.19 4.21 -21.25
N ARG A 423 10.10 5.31 -22.02
CA ARG A 423 9.87 6.67 -21.52
C ARG A 423 8.79 6.76 -20.44
N ALA A 424 7.61 6.19 -20.72
CA ALA A 424 6.48 6.20 -19.78
C ALA A 424 6.80 5.57 -18.41
N ARG A 425 7.65 4.53 -18.36
CA ARG A 425 8.08 3.89 -17.11
C ARG A 425 9.15 4.72 -16.40
N CYS A 426 10.10 5.30 -17.14
CA CYS A 426 11.12 6.20 -16.59
C CYS A 426 10.45 7.41 -15.91
N VAL A 427 9.50 8.05 -16.59
CA VAL A 427 8.73 9.17 -16.05
C VAL A 427 7.90 8.75 -14.84
N ALA A 428 7.20 7.61 -14.90
CA ALA A 428 6.44 7.09 -13.76
C ALA A 428 7.33 6.85 -12.52
N LEU A 429 8.50 6.23 -12.71
CA LEU A 429 9.45 6.01 -11.62
C LEU A 429 10.02 7.32 -11.08
N GLY A 430 10.37 8.27 -11.96
CA GLY A 430 10.80 9.61 -11.55
C GLY A 430 9.76 10.33 -10.69
N LYS A 431 8.47 10.26 -11.05
CA LYS A 431 7.37 10.80 -10.23
C LYS A 431 7.27 10.12 -8.87
N ASN A 432 7.39 8.79 -8.81
CA ASN A 432 7.40 8.05 -7.54
C ASN A 432 8.56 8.49 -6.64
N LEU A 433 9.77 8.66 -7.21
CA LEU A 433 10.95 9.11 -6.48
C LEU A 433 10.80 10.55 -5.96
N ILE A 434 10.17 11.45 -6.73
CA ILE A 434 9.82 12.80 -6.25
C ILE A 434 8.86 12.73 -5.05
N VAL A 435 7.83 11.89 -5.11
CA VAL A 435 6.89 11.71 -3.98
C VAL A 435 7.61 11.18 -2.75
N GLN A 436 8.43 10.14 -2.90
CA GLN A 436 9.26 9.61 -1.81
C GLN A 436 10.15 10.70 -1.21
N ALA A 437 10.87 11.44 -2.05
CA ALA A 437 11.77 12.50 -1.62
C ALA A 437 11.02 13.61 -0.85
N ALA A 438 9.90 14.10 -1.39
CA ALA A 438 9.13 15.19 -0.80
C ALA A 438 8.35 14.79 0.46
N ALA A 439 7.94 13.53 0.60
CA ALA A 439 7.26 13.02 1.78
C ALA A 439 8.22 12.81 2.95
N HIS A 440 9.45 12.35 2.68
CA HIS A 440 10.43 11.99 3.71
C HIS A 440 11.29 13.16 4.19
N HIS A 441 11.48 14.20 3.38
CA HIS A 441 12.39 15.32 3.69
C HIS A 441 11.67 16.65 3.68
N SER A 442 11.99 17.54 4.62
CA SER A 442 11.46 18.90 4.62
C SER A 442 12.01 19.71 3.44
N TYR A 443 11.25 20.71 2.97
CA TYR A 443 11.75 21.63 1.94
C TYR A 443 12.88 22.56 2.44
N CYS A 444 13.13 22.59 3.75
CA CYS A 444 14.29 23.28 4.34
C CYS A 444 15.58 22.46 4.16
N ASP A 445 15.48 21.14 4.15
CA ASP A 445 16.63 20.25 3.97
C ASP A 445 16.83 19.83 2.51
N LEU A 446 15.75 19.70 1.74
CA LEU A 446 15.77 19.23 0.35
C LEU A 446 14.97 20.14 -0.60
N ARG A 447 15.59 20.53 -1.70
CA ARG A 447 14.96 21.18 -2.85
C ARG A 447 14.94 20.23 -4.04
N ILE A 448 13.89 20.31 -4.84
CA ILE A 448 13.73 19.45 -6.03
C ILE A 448 13.68 20.34 -7.26
N VAL A 449 14.64 20.12 -8.16
CA VAL A 449 14.75 20.81 -9.45
C VAL A 449 14.26 19.86 -10.53
N VAL A 450 13.26 20.26 -11.32
CA VAL A 450 12.72 19.44 -12.41
C VAL A 450 13.03 20.11 -13.74
N LEU A 451 13.82 19.44 -14.58
CA LEU A 451 14.17 19.88 -15.92
C LEU A 451 13.55 18.90 -16.91
N CYS A 452 12.50 19.31 -17.62
CA CYS A 452 11.73 18.44 -18.51
C CYS A 452 11.57 19.04 -19.90
N GLU A 453 11.15 18.23 -20.86
CA GLU A 453 10.81 18.72 -22.20
C GLU A 453 9.39 19.28 -22.23
N GLN A 454 9.10 20.13 -23.21
CA GLN A 454 7.85 20.88 -23.27
C GLN A 454 6.66 19.93 -23.44
N GLU A 455 6.83 18.87 -24.21
CA GLU A 455 5.87 17.82 -24.50
C GLU A 455 5.45 17.06 -23.23
N GLU A 456 6.33 17.00 -22.23
CA GLU A 456 6.10 16.28 -20.98
C GLU A 456 5.58 17.16 -19.84
N THR A 457 5.36 18.45 -20.07
CA THR A 457 4.93 19.40 -19.05
C THR A 457 3.75 18.88 -18.22
N ALA A 458 2.76 18.25 -18.87
CA ALA A 458 1.57 17.71 -18.19
C ALA A 458 1.89 16.57 -17.20
N GLN A 459 2.98 15.82 -17.42
CA GLN A 459 3.40 14.75 -16.51
C GLN A 459 3.99 15.32 -15.21
N TRP A 460 4.66 16.46 -15.31
CA TRP A 460 5.41 17.10 -14.21
C TRP A 460 4.65 18.26 -13.55
N GLU A 461 3.47 18.63 -14.07
CA GLU A 461 2.70 19.81 -13.61
C GLU A 461 2.42 19.78 -12.09
N PHE A 462 2.20 18.60 -11.50
CA PHE A 462 1.95 18.46 -10.06
C PHE A 462 3.09 19.01 -9.19
N CYS A 463 4.34 18.97 -9.68
CA CYS A 463 5.51 19.49 -8.94
C CYS A 463 5.38 20.99 -8.67
N ARG A 464 4.59 21.72 -9.46
CA ARG A 464 4.29 23.14 -9.21
C ARG A 464 3.49 23.37 -7.94
N TRP A 465 2.99 22.36 -7.24
CA TRP A 465 2.34 22.57 -5.94
C TRP A 465 3.28 22.28 -4.79
N LEU A 466 4.35 21.52 -5.02
CA LEU A 466 5.28 21.11 -3.97
C LEU A 466 6.06 22.30 -3.42
N PRO A 467 6.18 22.43 -2.09
CA PRO A 467 7.01 23.47 -1.47
C PRO A 467 8.51 23.27 -1.80
N HIS A 468 8.93 22.03 -2.07
CA HIS A 468 10.31 21.67 -2.44
C HIS A 468 10.76 22.24 -3.79
N CYS A 469 9.82 22.56 -4.68
CA CYS A 469 10.10 23.08 -6.02
C CYS A 469 10.08 24.63 -6.07
N TRP A 470 10.22 25.29 -4.93
CA TRP A 470 10.49 26.72 -4.86
C TRP A 470 11.97 26.98 -4.54
N ASP A 471 12.47 28.16 -4.87
CA ASP A 471 13.72 28.67 -4.31
C ASP A 471 13.56 29.07 -2.83
N GLU A 472 14.68 29.36 -2.15
CA GLU A 472 14.64 29.74 -0.72
C GLU A 472 13.82 30.99 -0.44
N GLY A 473 13.82 31.95 -1.37
CA GLY A 473 13.01 33.17 -1.27
C GLY A 473 11.53 32.97 -1.59
N HIS A 474 11.14 31.79 -2.06
CA HIS A 474 9.78 31.48 -2.51
C HIS A 474 9.29 32.46 -3.60
N THR A 475 10.22 32.88 -4.46
CA THR A 475 10.04 33.85 -5.54
C THR A 475 9.88 33.18 -6.90
N ALA A 476 10.54 32.05 -7.12
CA ALA A 476 10.58 31.37 -8.40
C ALA A 476 10.51 29.85 -8.23
N ARG A 477 9.89 29.19 -9.21
CA ARG A 477 9.87 27.73 -9.27
C ARG A 477 11.21 27.18 -9.76
N LEU A 478 11.56 26.02 -9.24
CA LEU A 478 12.69 25.18 -9.67
C LEU A 478 12.21 24.15 -10.71
N ILE A 479 11.35 24.58 -11.63
CA ILE A 479 10.81 23.75 -12.70
C ILE A 479 11.01 24.51 -14.00
N ALA A 480 11.55 23.84 -15.01
CA ALA A 480 11.73 24.38 -16.34
C ALA A 480 11.39 23.32 -17.39
N ASN A 481 10.76 23.76 -18.48
CA ASN A 481 10.18 22.87 -19.50
C ASN A 481 10.52 23.27 -20.95
N THR A 482 11.31 24.32 -21.16
CA THR A 482 11.82 24.70 -22.49
C THR A 482 13.34 24.89 -22.42
N PRO A 483 14.07 24.78 -23.53
CA PRO A 483 15.52 24.99 -23.54
C PRO A 483 15.95 26.34 -22.94
N GLU A 484 15.20 27.41 -23.22
CA GLU A 484 15.46 28.77 -22.72
C GLU A 484 15.22 28.87 -21.21
N THR A 485 14.11 28.30 -20.72
CA THR A 485 13.77 28.33 -19.29
C THR A 485 14.69 27.43 -18.48
N ILE A 486 15.14 26.31 -19.05
CA ILE A 486 16.13 25.41 -18.44
C ILE A 486 17.46 26.15 -18.30
N ARG A 487 17.96 26.78 -19.38
CA ARG A 487 19.20 27.57 -19.36
C ARG A 487 19.13 28.67 -18.31
N ALA A 488 18.06 29.48 -18.31
CA ALA A 488 17.87 30.56 -17.34
C ALA A 488 17.82 30.05 -15.88
N LEU A 489 17.20 28.90 -15.64
CA LEU A 489 17.16 28.27 -14.31
C LEU A 489 18.55 27.80 -13.86
N LEU A 490 19.32 27.16 -14.75
CA LEU A 490 20.67 26.67 -14.45
C LEU A 490 21.66 27.82 -14.23
N GLU A 491 21.63 28.85 -15.08
CA GLU A 491 22.43 30.08 -14.91
C GLU A 491 22.15 30.76 -13.56
N ARG A 492 20.88 30.80 -13.13
CA ARG A 492 20.50 31.34 -11.82
C ARG A 492 21.05 30.53 -10.65
N LEU A 493 21.21 29.21 -10.82
CA LEU A 493 21.74 28.32 -9.79
C LEU A 493 23.28 28.24 -9.80
N GLU A 494 23.94 28.58 -10.89
CA GLU A 494 25.39 28.49 -11.04
C GLU A 494 26.20 29.24 -9.96
N PRO A 495 25.84 30.47 -9.55
CA PRO A 495 26.54 31.16 -8.47
C PRO A 495 26.49 30.40 -7.13
N VAL A 496 25.37 29.74 -6.83
CA VAL A 496 25.18 28.97 -5.59
C VAL A 496 26.17 27.80 -5.53
N PHE A 497 26.25 27.03 -6.61
CA PHE A 497 27.12 25.85 -6.65
C PHE A 497 28.58 26.18 -6.89
N SER A 498 28.88 27.30 -7.56
CA SER A 498 30.24 27.84 -7.66
C SER A 498 30.77 28.23 -6.28
N ALA A 499 29.95 28.91 -5.46
CA ALA A 499 30.30 29.25 -4.09
C ALA A 499 30.51 28.00 -3.22
N ARG A 500 29.64 26.99 -3.34
CA ARG A 500 29.81 25.70 -2.63
C ARG A 500 31.07 24.96 -3.05
N ALA A 501 31.38 24.94 -4.35
CA ALA A 501 32.59 24.30 -4.87
C ALA A 501 33.87 24.96 -4.33
N ALA A 502 33.89 26.29 -4.25
CA ALA A 502 35.02 27.04 -3.70
C ALA A 502 35.15 26.84 -2.17
N ALA A 503 34.03 26.83 -1.44
CA ALA A 503 34.04 26.58 0.00
C ALA A 503 34.53 25.17 0.35
N GLY A 504 34.14 24.16 -0.43
CA GLY A 504 34.57 22.78 -0.26
C GLY A 504 36.07 22.57 -0.46
N GLN A 505 36.68 23.26 -1.44
CA GLN A 505 38.14 23.22 -1.65
C GLN A 505 38.94 23.80 -0.48
N ASN A 506 38.37 24.75 0.26
CA ASN A 506 39.02 25.40 1.41
C ASN A 506 38.79 24.65 2.73
N ALA A 507 37.79 23.77 2.79
CA ALA A 507 37.58 22.88 3.93
C ALA A 507 38.58 21.71 3.79
N GLY A 508 39.53 21.58 4.72
CA GLY A 508 40.54 20.51 4.69
C GLY A 508 39.96 19.09 4.76
N LEU A 509 40.82 18.07 4.94
CA LEU A 509 40.51 16.62 4.95
C LEU A 509 39.45 16.11 5.97
N GLY A 510 38.74 17.00 6.68
CA GLY A 510 37.59 16.63 7.51
C GLY A 510 36.32 16.49 6.66
N ALA A 511 35.40 15.60 7.06
CA ALA A 511 34.11 15.47 6.39
C ALA A 511 33.31 16.77 6.49
N ALA A 512 33.34 17.59 5.43
CA ALA A 512 32.55 18.82 5.37
C ALA A 512 31.06 18.49 5.60
N PRO A 513 30.36 19.23 6.47
CA PRO A 513 28.94 19.01 6.70
C PRO A 513 28.16 19.15 5.40
N ARG A 514 27.14 18.29 5.19
CA ARG A 514 26.28 18.33 3.99
C ARG A 514 25.72 19.74 3.80
N ALA A 515 25.99 20.34 2.64
CA ALA A 515 25.50 21.68 2.32
C ALA A 515 23.96 21.69 2.34
N LYS A 516 23.39 22.72 2.99
CA LYS A 516 21.94 22.92 3.07
C LYS A 516 21.51 24.16 2.29
N PRO A 517 20.34 24.13 1.63
CA PRO A 517 19.55 22.94 1.35
C PRO A 517 20.28 22.04 0.35
N TRP A 518 19.99 20.74 0.41
CA TRP A 518 20.40 19.76 -0.60
C TRP A 518 19.51 19.89 -1.83
N TYR A 519 20.03 19.67 -3.03
CA TYR A 519 19.28 19.76 -4.29
C TYR A 519 19.22 18.40 -4.99
N LEU A 520 18.01 17.89 -5.20
CA LEU A 520 17.74 16.76 -6.08
C LEU A 520 17.37 17.27 -7.47
N PHE A 521 18.23 17.04 -8.46
CA PHE A 521 17.96 17.35 -9.85
C PHE A 521 17.29 16.14 -10.53
N VAL A 522 16.11 16.36 -11.09
CA VAL A 522 15.40 15.39 -11.93
C VAL A 522 15.54 15.87 -13.37
N CYS A 523 16.45 15.24 -14.11
CA CYS A 523 16.81 15.60 -15.47
C CYS A 523 16.06 14.71 -16.45
N ALA A 524 14.94 15.21 -16.95
CA ALA A 524 14.09 14.58 -17.97
C ALA A 524 14.29 15.18 -19.38
N ALA A 525 15.15 16.18 -19.56
CA ALA A 525 15.50 16.79 -20.85
C ALA A 525 16.98 16.53 -21.23
N PRO A 526 17.32 15.35 -21.78
CA PRO A 526 18.71 14.94 -22.00
C PRO A 526 19.54 15.90 -22.83
N GLU A 527 19.03 16.33 -23.98
CA GLU A 527 19.79 17.12 -24.95
C GLU A 527 20.18 18.49 -24.38
N THR A 528 19.21 19.21 -23.81
CA THR A 528 19.43 20.54 -23.26
C THR A 528 20.37 20.50 -22.05
N VAL A 529 20.18 19.51 -21.17
CA VAL A 529 20.96 19.41 -19.92
C VAL A 529 22.40 19.05 -20.24
N THR A 530 22.64 18.05 -21.09
CA THR A 530 24.00 17.56 -21.40
C THR A 530 24.87 18.58 -22.13
N GLN A 531 24.28 19.45 -22.95
CA GLN A 531 24.99 20.52 -23.66
C GLN A 531 25.32 21.74 -22.78
N HIS A 532 24.73 21.85 -21.58
CA HIS A 532 24.93 23.01 -20.72
C HIS A 532 26.22 22.90 -19.91
N ALA A 533 26.94 24.02 -19.74
CA ALA A 533 28.15 24.09 -18.90
C ALA A 533 27.93 23.74 -17.42
N PHE A 534 26.67 23.64 -16.99
CA PHE A 534 26.30 23.31 -15.61
C PHE A 534 26.46 21.81 -15.32
N MET A 535 26.58 20.98 -16.37
CA MET A 535 26.89 19.56 -16.24
C MET A 535 28.12 19.28 -15.39
N LYS A 536 29.12 20.17 -15.41
CA LYS A 536 30.32 20.08 -14.56
C LYS A 536 30.00 19.92 -13.06
N PHE A 537 28.87 20.46 -12.59
CA PHE A 537 28.43 20.30 -11.20
C PHE A 537 27.62 19.02 -10.99
N LEU A 538 26.78 18.65 -11.97
CA LEU A 538 25.92 17.47 -11.92
C LEU A 538 26.72 16.15 -11.99
N THR A 539 27.85 16.14 -12.70
CA THR A 539 28.72 14.96 -12.83
C THR A 539 29.87 14.93 -11.84
N ALA A 540 30.11 16.03 -11.10
CA ALA A 540 31.23 16.12 -10.17
C ALA A 540 31.17 15.08 -9.03
N ASN A 541 29.98 14.58 -8.68
CA ASN A 541 29.78 13.62 -7.58
C ASN A 541 30.50 14.03 -6.27
N ARG A 542 30.46 15.32 -5.92
CA ARG A 542 31.04 15.86 -4.68
C ARG A 542 29.96 16.17 -3.66
N ARG A 543 30.04 15.55 -2.47
CA ARG A 543 29.06 15.72 -1.37
C ARG A 543 28.95 17.18 -0.90
N GLU A 544 30.03 17.95 -0.97
CA GLU A 544 30.07 19.38 -0.60
C GLU A 544 29.14 20.26 -1.44
N LEU A 545 28.86 19.87 -2.70
CA LEU A 545 27.94 20.62 -3.54
C LEU A 545 26.49 20.49 -3.05
N GLY A 546 26.18 19.43 -2.30
CA GLY A 546 24.83 19.10 -1.88
C GLY A 546 23.90 18.87 -3.06
N ILE A 547 24.38 18.10 -4.06
CA ILE A 547 23.64 17.74 -5.27
C ILE A 547 23.47 16.22 -5.31
N SER A 548 22.25 15.78 -5.59
CA SER A 548 21.98 14.43 -6.12
C SER A 548 21.25 14.56 -7.46
N VAL A 549 21.49 13.66 -8.40
CA VAL A 549 20.95 13.74 -9.75
C VAL A 549 20.27 12.44 -10.16
N LEU A 550 19.07 12.57 -10.70
CA LEU A 550 18.30 11.51 -11.34
C LEU A 550 18.21 11.80 -12.85
N TYR A 551 18.94 11.06 -13.66
CA TYR A 551 18.95 11.18 -15.12
C TYR A 551 17.88 10.26 -15.73
N LEU A 552 16.81 10.82 -16.28
CA LEU A 552 15.74 10.07 -16.96
C LEU A 552 15.98 10.12 -18.48
N PHE A 553 17.01 9.42 -18.97
CA PHE A 553 17.49 9.57 -20.36
C PHE A 553 17.12 8.40 -21.28
N ASP A 554 16.30 7.46 -20.81
CA ASP A 554 15.74 6.30 -21.54
C ASP A 554 16.75 5.28 -22.09
N ARG A 555 17.93 5.72 -22.52
CA ARG A 555 19.01 4.88 -23.04
C ARG A 555 20.26 5.04 -22.19
N ILE A 556 21.00 3.94 -22.09
CA ILE A 556 22.21 3.87 -21.27
C ILE A 556 23.37 4.69 -21.84
N ASP A 557 23.47 4.80 -23.18
CA ASP A 557 24.53 5.53 -23.87
C ASP A 557 24.39 7.06 -23.78
N LEU A 558 23.23 7.55 -23.35
CA LEU A 558 23.00 8.97 -23.09
C LEU A 558 23.38 9.36 -21.65
N LEU A 559 23.52 8.40 -20.74
CA LEU A 559 23.87 8.67 -19.35
C LEU A 559 25.32 9.16 -19.22
N PRO A 560 25.61 10.08 -18.29
CA PRO A 560 26.99 10.46 -17.98
C PRO A 560 27.83 9.27 -17.48
N GLU A 561 29.12 9.25 -17.81
CA GLU A 561 30.04 8.18 -17.41
C GLU A 561 30.23 8.09 -15.89
N GLU A 562 30.04 9.21 -15.19
CA GLU A 562 30.13 9.32 -13.74
C GLU A 562 28.90 8.78 -13.01
N CYS A 563 27.85 8.36 -13.73
CA CYS A 563 26.65 7.79 -13.13
C CYS A 563 27.00 6.54 -12.30
N HIS A 564 26.56 6.52 -11.04
CA HIS A 564 26.87 5.44 -10.10
C HIS A 564 25.88 4.28 -10.20
N ASP A 565 24.60 4.57 -9.96
CA ASP A 565 23.52 3.58 -9.95
C ASP A 565 22.71 3.66 -11.25
N ILE A 566 22.25 2.51 -11.75
CA ILE A 566 21.42 2.42 -12.94
C ILE A 566 20.16 1.61 -12.62
N LEU A 567 19.00 2.21 -12.92
CA LEU A 567 17.67 1.62 -12.85
C LEU A 567 17.20 1.30 -14.27
N ASP A 568 17.26 0.01 -14.63
CA ASP A 568 16.82 -0.47 -15.93
C ASP A 568 15.36 -0.93 -15.89
N CYS A 569 14.50 -0.18 -16.57
CA CYS A 569 13.05 -0.33 -16.66
C CYS A 569 12.59 -0.66 -18.09
N ARG A 570 13.46 -1.27 -18.92
CA ARG A 570 13.09 -1.76 -20.26
C ARG A 570 11.97 -2.80 -20.20
N GLU A 571 12.00 -3.65 -19.18
CA GLU A 571 11.00 -4.69 -18.90
C GLU A 571 10.01 -4.28 -17.80
N ALA A 572 8.96 -5.09 -17.61
CA ALA A 572 7.94 -4.83 -16.58
C ALA A 572 8.50 -4.95 -15.15
N VAL A 573 9.50 -5.83 -14.96
CA VAL A 573 10.34 -5.91 -13.77
C VAL A 573 11.55 -5.01 -14.02
N GLY A 574 11.79 -4.08 -13.10
CA GLY A 574 12.96 -3.22 -13.11
C GLY A 574 14.17 -3.92 -12.50
N VAL A 575 15.37 -3.48 -12.88
CA VAL A 575 16.62 -3.99 -12.31
C VAL A 575 17.48 -2.82 -11.86
N LEU A 576 17.85 -2.80 -10.59
CA LEU A 576 18.83 -1.89 -10.01
C LEU A 576 20.21 -2.55 -10.02
N PHE A 577 21.23 -1.83 -10.46
CA PHE A 577 22.62 -2.27 -10.35
C PHE A 577 23.57 -1.08 -10.31
N GLU A 578 24.73 -1.28 -9.68
CA GLU A 578 25.83 -0.33 -9.71
C GLU A 578 26.62 -0.50 -11.01
N ARG A 579 27.04 0.61 -11.63
CA ARG A 579 27.81 0.58 -12.88
C ARG A 579 29.09 -0.24 -12.76
N ARG A 580 29.80 -0.15 -11.63
CA ARG A 580 31.06 -0.89 -11.38
C ARG A 580 30.84 -2.37 -11.03
N HIS A 581 29.65 -2.75 -10.60
CA HIS A 581 29.30 -4.11 -10.19
C HIS A 581 28.06 -4.62 -10.94
N ALA A 582 28.02 -4.45 -12.27
CA ALA A 582 26.85 -4.74 -13.11
C ALA A 582 26.39 -6.22 -13.11
N SER A 583 27.20 -7.14 -12.56
CA SER A 583 26.82 -8.54 -12.32
C SER A 583 25.88 -8.70 -11.11
N ARG A 584 25.92 -7.77 -10.15
CA ARG A 584 25.06 -7.74 -8.96
C ARG A 584 23.78 -6.98 -9.30
N LYS A 585 22.79 -7.72 -9.81
CA LYS A 585 21.49 -7.18 -10.22
C LYS A 585 20.46 -7.40 -9.12
N GLN A 586 19.82 -6.32 -8.70
CA GLN A 586 18.72 -6.33 -7.75
C GLN A 586 17.40 -6.11 -8.52
N PRO A 587 16.62 -7.17 -8.80
CA PRO A 587 15.32 -7.01 -9.44
C PRO A 587 14.32 -6.35 -8.47
N PHE A 588 13.41 -5.56 -9.02
CA PHE A 588 12.31 -4.94 -8.30
C PHE A 588 11.09 -4.77 -9.21
N GLN A 589 9.90 -4.80 -8.62
CA GLN A 589 8.64 -4.49 -9.27
C GLN A 589 8.33 -3.00 -9.05
N PRO A 590 8.38 -2.15 -10.10
CA PRO A 590 8.07 -0.73 -9.96
C PRO A 590 6.60 -0.52 -9.57
N GLU A 591 6.37 0.51 -8.74
CA GLU A 591 5.03 0.88 -8.32
C GLU A 591 4.31 1.67 -9.41
N GLN A 592 3.03 1.38 -9.63
CA GLN A 592 2.18 2.14 -10.55
C GLN A 592 1.20 3.01 -9.79
N VAL A 593 1.24 4.31 -10.04
CA VAL A 593 0.36 5.30 -9.42
C VAL A 593 -0.33 6.12 -10.51
N PRO A 594 -1.67 6.27 -10.48
CA PRO A 594 -2.39 7.10 -11.44
C PRO A 594 -2.02 8.58 -11.32
N GLN A 595 -2.00 9.31 -12.45
CA GLN A 595 -1.59 10.72 -12.50
C GLN A 595 -2.32 11.62 -11.49
N ALA A 596 -3.62 11.41 -11.32
CA ALA A 596 -4.45 12.19 -10.39
C ALA A 596 -3.96 12.13 -8.93
N ARG A 597 -3.31 11.03 -8.54
CA ARG A 597 -2.82 10.86 -7.16
C ARG A 597 -1.55 11.66 -6.89
N TYR A 598 -0.72 11.94 -7.90
CA TYR A 598 0.42 12.85 -7.76
C TYR A 598 -0.05 14.30 -7.54
N GLU A 599 -1.09 14.74 -8.28
CA GLU A 599 -1.71 16.05 -8.08
C GLU A 599 -2.34 16.15 -6.68
N GLN A 600 -3.05 15.10 -6.24
CA GLN A 600 -3.60 15.03 -4.88
C GLN A 600 -2.50 15.20 -3.82
N PHE A 601 -1.42 14.44 -3.94
CA PHE A 601 -0.27 14.53 -3.04
C PHE A 601 0.31 15.93 -2.99
N ALA A 602 0.61 16.52 -4.14
CA ALA A 602 1.24 17.83 -4.19
C ALA A 602 0.34 18.93 -3.63
N ARG A 603 -0.97 18.85 -3.86
CA ARG A 603 -1.96 19.75 -3.25
C ARG A 603 -2.06 19.57 -1.73
N SER A 604 -1.96 18.34 -1.23
CA SER A 604 -1.92 18.09 0.22
C SER A 604 -0.65 18.60 0.88
N MET A 605 0.49 18.60 0.16
CA MET A 605 1.77 19.13 0.65
C MET A 605 1.87 20.66 0.54
N ALA A 606 1.20 21.27 -0.45
CA ALA A 606 1.24 22.70 -0.74
C ALA A 606 0.94 23.65 0.44
N PRO A 607 -0.01 23.38 1.36
CA PRO A 607 -0.29 24.27 2.49
C PRO A 607 0.69 24.11 3.65
N LEU A 608 1.50 23.05 3.70
CA LEU A 608 2.39 22.78 4.83
C LEU A 608 3.52 23.81 4.89
N ARG A 609 3.74 24.39 6.07
CA ARG A 609 4.82 25.35 6.34
C ARG A 609 5.67 24.86 7.50
N MET A 610 6.94 25.21 7.49
CA MET A 610 7.87 25.00 8.60
C MET A 610 7.97 26.29 9.42
N GLU A 611 8.13 26.14 10.74
CA GLU A 611 8.33 27.28 11.63
C GLU A 611 9.64 28.00 11.29
N ALA A 612 9.57 29.32 11.06
CA ALA A 612 10.74 30.14 10.80
C ALA A 612 11.57 30.31 12.07
N LYS A 613 12.88 30.12 11.99
CA LYS A 613 13.80 30.39 13.12
C LYS A 613 14.19 31.87 13.12
N GLY A 614 13.69 32.66 14.07
CA GLY A 614 14.08 34.07 14.26
C GLY A 614 12.94 34.98 14.72
N ALA A 615 13.27 36.25 15.02
CA ALA A 615 12.28 37.29 15.36
C ALA A 615 11.30 37.53 14.18
N PRO A 616 10.05 37.94 14.45
CA PRO A 616 9.06 38.17 13.40
C PRO A 616 9.50 39.33 12.50
N ALA A 617 10.08 38.99 11.35
CA ALA A 617 10.26 39.92 10.25
C ALA A 617 8.98 39.98 9.43
N LEU A 618 8.72 41.12 8.78
CA LEU A 618 7.72 41.20 7.72
C LEU A 618 7.94 40.06 6.73
N PRO A 619 6.93 39.21 6.46
CA PRO A 619 7.10 38.09 5.55
C PRO A 619 7.43 38.62 4.15
N ARG A 620 8.38 37.97 3.46
CA ARG A 620 8.75 38.33 2.07
C ARG A 620 7.58 38.20 1.10
N SER A 621 6.68 37.25 1.36
CA SER A 621 5.45 37.06 0.62
C SER A 621 4.39 36.41 1.50
N VAL A 622 3.12 36.69 1.20
CA VAL A 622 1.96 36.03 1.79
C VAL A 622 1.07 35.58 0.64
N SER A 623 0.73 34.29 0.62
CA SER A 623 -0.21 33.77 -0.38
C SER A 623 -1.63 34.26 -0.11
N PHE A 624 -2.46 34.30 -1.15
CA PHE A 624 -3.85 34.76 -1.03
C PHE A 624 -4.63 34.04 0.09
N LEU A 625 -4.57 32.69 0.14
CA LEU A 625 -5.27 31.92 1.16
C LEU A 625 -4.74 32.15 2.58
N GLN A 626 -3.43 32.41 2.74
CA GLN A 626 -2.85 32.84 4.02
C GLN A 626 -3.42 34.18 4.49
N GLY A 627 -3.63 35.13 3.58
CA GLY A 627 -4.29 36.41 3.91
C GLY A 627 -5.73 36.27 4.38
N TYR A 628 -6.39 35.16 4.04
CA TYR A 628 -7.74 34.81 4.50
C TYR A 628 -7.76 33.80 5.66
N HIS A 629 -6.60 33.36 6.14
CA HIS A 629 -6.47 32.33 7.18
C HIS A 629 -7.20 31.03 6.85
N VAL A 630 -7.21 30.63 5.57
CA VAL A 630 -7.80 29.38 5.09
C VAL A 630 -6.76 28.52 4.39
N SER A 631 -6.93 27.21 4.45
CA SER A 631 -6.00 26.24 3.86
C SER A 631 -6.48 25.74 2.49
N ARG A 632 -7.78 25.82 2.21
CA ARG A 632 -8.40 25.35 0.97
C ARG A 632 -9.32 26.41 0.38
N PRO A 633 -9.43 26.49 -0.96
CA PRO A 633 -10.39 27.40 -1.60
C PRO A 633 -11.85 27.18 -1.17
N SER A 634 -12.24 25.94 -0.84
CA SER A 634 -13.59 25.61 -0.36
C SER A 634 -13.93 26.19 1.02
N GLU A 635 -12.92 26.63 1.79
CA GLU A 635 -13.10 27.26 3.11
C GLU A 635 -13.38 28.77 3.00
N LEU A 636 -13.23 29.35 1.80
CA LEU A 636 -13.67 30.72 1.54
C LEU A 636 -15.20 30.76 1.64
N ALA A 637 -15.71 31.36 2.71
CA ALA A 637 -17.14 31.38 3.04
C ALA A 637 -17.93 32.35 2.15
N LEU A 638 -17.98 32.07 0.83
CA LEU A 638 -18.64 32.92 -0.18
C LEU A 638 -20.10 33.20 0.17
N ASP A 639 -20.88 32.18 0.50
CA ASP A 639 -22.32 32.33 0.85
C ASP A 639 -22.51 33.29 2.02
N LYS A 640 -21.69 33.13 3.08
CA LYS A 640 -21.73 34.00 4.26
C LYS A 640 -21.26 35.40 3.93
N ASN A 641 -20.20 35.55 3.13
CA ASN A 641 -19.67 36.85 2.74
C ASN A 641 -20.70 37.63 1.91
N TRP A 642 -21.33 36.98 0.94
CA TRP A 642 -22.29 37.60 0.04
C TRP A 642 -23.61 37.93 0.73
N ALA A 643 -24.10 37.06 1.63
CA ALA A 643 -25.30 37.35 2.42
C ALA A 643 -25.11 38.52 3.41
N ASN A 644 -23.87 38.78 3.86
CA ASN A 644 -23.55 39.86 4.80
C ASN A 644 -22.80 41.02 4.11
N ALA A 645 -22.93 41.16 2.78
CA ALA A 645 -22.29 42.22 2.03
C ALA A 645 -23.03 43.55 2.25
N GLU A 646 -22.37 44.49 2.95
CA GLU A 646 -22.90 45.84 3.22
C GLU A 646 -22.02 46.91 2.55
N PRO A 647 -22.04 47.01 1.20
CA PRO A 647 -21.18 47.93 0.47
C PRO A 647 -21.45 49.40 0.81
N GLU A 648 -22.63 49.75 1.34
CA GLU A 648 -22.96 51.12 1.77
C GLU A 648 -22.24 51.52 3.08
N ARG A 649 -21.64 50.57 3.79
CA ARG A 649 -20.87 50.81 5.02
C ARG A 649 -19.37 50.73 4.81
N SER A 650 -18.90 49.71 4.11
CA SER A 650 -17.48 49.47 3.87
C SER A 650 -17.26 48.54 2.68
N MET A 651 -16.23 48.83 1.90
CA MET A 651 -15.73 47.98 0.83
C MET A 651 -14.34 47.43 1.16
N ALA A 652 -14.06 47.23 2.46
CA ALA A 652 -12.79 46.74 2.96
C ALA A 652 -12.56 45.28 2.58
N VAL A 653 -11.40 45.00 1.97
CA VAL A 653 -10.95 43.64 1.69
C VAL A 653 -9.45 43.47 1.99
N PRO A 654 -9.01 42.28 2.43
CA PRO A 654 -7.59 42.05 2.71
C PRO A 654 -6.78 41.97 1.41
N ILE A 655 -5.64 42.66 1.36
CA ILE A 655 -4.69 42.59 0.24
C ILE A 655 -3.23 42.36 0.68
N GLY A 656 -2.99 42.18 1.98
CA GLY A 656 -1.67 41.95 2.54
C GLY A 656 -1.70 41.84 4.06
N VAL A 657 -0.52 41.87 4.69
CA VAL A 657 -0.35 41.85 6.16
C VAL A 657 0.56 42.98 6.61
N ARG A 658 0.36 43.45 7.84
CA ARG A 658 1.22 44.43 8.52
C ARG A 658 2.35 43.72 9.26
N GLY A 659 3.32 44.47 9.78
CA GLY A 659 4.49 43.91 10.49
C GLY A 659 4.16 43.19 11.79
N ASP A 660 3.00 43.46 12.38
CA ASP A 660 2.44 42.75 13.54
C ASP A 660 1.64 41.49 13.15
N GLY A 661 1.59 41.14 11.86
CA GLY A 661 0.85 40.00 11.33
C GLY A 661 -0.64 40.25 11.10
N THR A 662 -1.17 41.43 11.43
CA THR A 662 -2.59 41.75 11.20
C THR A 662 -2.88 41.99 9.70
N PRO A 663 -4.08 41.65 9.19
CA PRO A 663 -4.41 41.86 7.79
C PRO A 663 -4.47 43.36 7.44
N PHE A 664 -3.84 43.72 6.32
CA PHE A 664 -4.01 45.03 5.72
C PHE A 664 -5.28 45.06 4.87
N LEU A 665 -6.31 45.74 5.38
CA LEU A 665 -7.59 45.93 4.69
C LEU A 665 -7.55 47.18 3.80
N PHE A 666 -7.82 46.99 2.51
CA PHE A 666 -7.95 48.06 1.54
C PHE A 666 -9.44 48.36 1.29
N ASP A 667 -9.88 49.56 1.68
CA ASP A 667 -11.29 49.98 1.63
C ASP A 667 -11.52 51.16 0.69
N ILE A 668 -12.09 50.89 -0.48
CA ILE A 668 -12.39 51.90 -1.52
C ILE A 668 -13.71 52.66 -1.28
N HIS A 669 -14.35 52.49 -0.13
CA HIS A 669 -15.54 53.24 0.20
C HIS A 669 -15.26 54.76 0.27
N GLU A 670 -16.22 55.58 -0.15
CA GLU A 670 -16.05 57.05 -0.25
C GLU A 670 -15.65 57.72 1.08
N LYS A 671 -16.09 57.14 2.21
CA LYS A 671 -15.82 57.62 3.58
C LYS A 671 -14.53 57.05 4.19
N ARG A 672 -13.74 56.30 3.43
CA ARG A 672 -12.55 55.55 3.88
C ARG A 672 -11.32 55.95 3.08
N HIS A 673 -10.77 55.08 2.22
CA HIS A 673 -9.64 55.47 1.35
C HIS A 673 -10.09 56.18 0.07
N GLY A 674 -11.39 56.15 -0.25
CA GLY A 674 -11.96 56.82 -1.41
C GLY A 674 -12.13 55.92 -2.65
N PRO A 675 -13.00 56.32 -3.59
CA PRO A 675 -13.44 55.47 -4.71
C PRO A 675 -12.44 55.42 -5.88
N HIS A 676 -11.41 56.27 -5.86
CA HIS A 676 -10.39 56.37 -6.90
C HIS A 676 -9.01 56.27 -6.27
N GLY A 677 -8.11 55.51 -6.90
CA GLY A 677 -6.76 55.30 -6.41
C GLY A 677 -5.75 55.15 -7.55
N LEU A 678 -4.49 55.48 -7.25
CA LEU A 678 -3.34 55.29 -8.13
C LEU A 678 -2.40 54.27 -7.52
N VAL A 679 -2.02 53.24 -8.29
CA VAL A 679 -0.97 52.28 -7.90
C VAL A 679 0.21 52.47 -8.84
N ALA A 680 1.34 52.91 -8.28
CA ALA A 680 2.59 53.11 -9.01
C ALA A 680 3.67 52.15 -8.52
N GLY A 681 4.49 51.65 -9.44
CA GLY A 681 5.58 50.73 -9.15
C GLY A 681 6.38 50.39 -10.39
N THR A 682 7.69 50.19 -10.23
CA THR A 682 8.58 49.75 -11.30
C THR A 682 8.25 48.32 -11.74
N THR A 683 8.71 47.91 -12.93
CA THR A 683 8.57 46.51 -13.37
C THR A 683 9.18 45.57 -12.33
N GLY A 684 8.44 44.53 -11.94
CA GLY A 684 8.86 43.59 -10.89
C GLY A 684 8.48 43.98 -9.47
N SER A 685 7.92 45.17 -9.22
CA SER A 685 7.53 45.61 -7.88
C SER A 685 6.26 44.92 -7.31
N GLY A 686 5.65 43.98 -8.04
CA GLY A 686 4.42 43.31 -7.63
C GLY A 686 3.11 44.06 -7.93
N LYS A 687 3.14 45.17 -8.69
CA LYS A 687 1.93 45.96 -9.03
C LYS A 687 0.80 45.10 -9.59
N SER A 688 1.09 44.23 -10.56
CA SER A 688 0.08 43.39 -11.21
C SER A 688 -0.52 42.37 -10.23
N GLU A 689 0.32 41.76 -9.40
CA GLU A 689 -0.08 40.78 -8.39
C GLU A 689 -0.97 41.41 -7.29
N MET A 690 -0.65 42.65 -6.87
CA MET A 690 -1.47 43.41 -5.93
C MET A 690 -2.87 43.66 -6.50
N VAL A 691 -2.96 44.10 -7.76
CA VAL A 691 -4.26 44.35 -8.42
C VAL A 691 -5.05 43.05 -8.57
N GLN A 692 -4.41 41.95 -8.95
CA GLN A 692 -5.05 40.65 -9.04
C GLN A 692 -5.58 40.17 -7.67
N SER A 693 -4.76 40.29 -6.62
CA SER A 693 -5.14 39.94 -5.25
C SER A 693 -6.32 40.78 -4.77
N TRP A 694 -6.33 42.07 -5.08
CA TRP A 694 -7.44 42.96 -4.74
C TRP A 694 -8.74 42.59 -5.47
N ILE A 695 -8.70 42.38 -6.78
CA ILE A 695 -9.88 41.97 -7.58
C ILE A 695 -10.45 40.65 -7.03
N LEU A 696 -9.59 39.67 -6.76
CA LEU A 696 -10.02 38.39 -6.21
C LEU A 696 -10.63 38.55 -4.81
N SER A 697 -10.02 39.38 -3.96
CA SER A 697 -10.54 39.69 -2.63
C SER A 697 -11.92 40.37 -2.67
N MET A 698 -12.13 41.28 -3.62
CA MET A 698 -13.43 41.91 -3.85
C MET A 698 -14.48 40.87 -4.29
N ALA A 699 -14.13 39.95 -5.19
CA ALA A 699 -15.03 38.90 -5.65
C ALA A 699 -15.39 37.88 -4.54
N VAL A 700 -14.46 37.60 -3.63
CA VAL A 700 -14.69 36.74 -2.46
C VAL A 700 -15.63 37.40 -1.45
N ARG A 701 -15.53 38.73 -1.29
CA ARG A 701 -16.31 39.46 -0.29
C ARG A 701 -17.70 39.88 -0.79
N PHE A 702 -17.82 40.27 -2.05
CA PHE A 702 -19.05 40.87 -2.61
C PHE A 702 -19.59 40.04 -3.77
N PRO A 703 -20.92 39.86 -3.88
CA PRO A 703 -21.54 39.14 -5.00
C PRO A 703 -21.55 39.99 -6.30
N PRO A 704 -21.74 39.36 -7.48
CA PRO A 704 -21.60 40.01 -8.79
C PRO A 704 -22.67 41.07 -9.11
N ASP A 705 -23.82 41.02 -8.45
CA ASP A 705 -24.87 42.05 -8.47
C ASP A 705 -24.51 43.29 -7.63
N VAL A 706 -23.50 43.18 -6.76
CA VAL A 706 -22.95 44.27 -5.95
C VAL A 706 -21.73 44.91 -6.59
N VAL A 707 -20.77 44.09 -7.03
CA VAL A 707 -19.52 44.54 -7.64
C VAL A 707 -19.39 43.91 -9.01
N SER A 708 -19.11 44.73 -10.02
CA SER A 708 -18.74 44.26 -11.36
C SER A 708 -17.43 44.91 -11.81
N PHE A 709 -16.60 44.15 -12.51
CA PHE A 709 -15.30 44.60 -13.00
C PHE A 709 -15.33 44.86 -14.50
N VAL A 710 -14.80 46.00 -14.90
CA VAL A 710 -14.34 46.26 -16.27
C VAL A 710 -12.83 46.38 -16.20
N LEU A 711 -12.13 45.39 -16.75
CA LEU A 711 -10.68 45.31 -16.63
C LEU A 711 -9.99 45.73 -17.92
N ILE A 712 -9.02 46.64 -17.81
CA ILE A 712 -8.34 47.28 -18.93
C ILE A 712 -6.83 47.02 -18.81
N ASP A 713 -6.24 46.30 -19.76
CA ASP A 713 -4.80 46.02 -19.84
C ASP A 713 -4.21 46.57 -21.13
N PHE A 714 -3.51 47.71 -21.01
CA PHE A 714 -2.89 48.43 -22.12
C PHE A 714 -1.75 47.67 -22.79
N LYS A 715 -1.03 46.81 -22.06
CA LYS A 715 0.20 46.16 -22.55
C LYS A 715 0.01 44.69 -22.90
N GLY A 716 -1.21 44.17 -22.76
CA GLY A 716 -1.50 42.76 -23.05
C GLY A 716 -0.71 41.78 -22.18
N THR A 717 -0.30 42.19 -20.97
CA THR A 717 0.60 41.44 -20.07
C THR A 717 0.00 40.14 -19.51
N GLY A 718 -1.23 39.81 -19.89
CA GLY A 718 -1.93 38.63 -19.38
C GLY A 718 -2.50 38.81 -17.97
N LEU A 719 -2.46 40.04 -17.41
CA LEU A 719 -2.96 40.36 -16.07
C LEU A 719 -4.42 39.91 -15.88
N LEU A 720 -5.20 39.95 -16.97
CA LEU A 720 -6.64 39.68 -16.97
C LEU A 720 -7.00 38.22 -17.21
N LEU A 721 -6.04 37.38 -17.62
CA LEU A 721 -6.30 35.98 -17.99
C LEU A 721 -6.92 35.16 -16.85
N PRO A 722 -6.51 35.31 -15.57
CA PRO A 722 -7.07 34.52 -14.48
C PRO A 722 -8.57 34.78 -14.21
N PHE A 723 -9.11 35.93 -14.61
CA PHE A 723 -10.47 36.36 -14.26
C PHE A 723 -11.50 36.13 -15.37
N GLN A 724 -11.14 35.49 -16.48
CA GLN A 724 -12.01 35.34 -17.65
C GLN A 724 -13.36 34.66 -17.33
N ASN A 725 -13.36 33.75 -16.35
CA ASN A 725 -14.55 32.98 -15.96
C ASN A 725 -15.21 33.52 -14.68
N LEU A 726 -14.80 34.70 -14.19
CA LEU A 726 -15.34 35.29 -12.97
C LEU A 726 -16.73 35.90 -13.27
N PRO A 727 -17.80 35.56 -12.52
CA PRO A 727 -19.14 36.09 -12.78
C PRO A 727 -19.23 37.62 -12.62
N HIS A 728 -18.32 38.23 -11.86
CA HIS A 728 -18.25 39.68 -11.69
C HIS A 728 -17.64 40.40 -12.91
N LEU A 729 -17.03 39.69 -13.87
CA LEU A 729 -16.39 40.32 -15.02
C LEU A 729 -17.45 40.76 -16.05
N ALA A 730 -17.71 42.07 -16.12
CA ALA A 730 -18.65 42.65 -17.08
C ALA A 730 -18.01 42.89 -18.46
N GLY A 731 -16.69 43.09 -18.50
CA GLY A 731 -15.98 43.31 -19.75
C GLY A 731 -14.46 43.30 -19.57
N ARG A 732 -13.76 42.86 -20.63
CA ARG A 732 -12.30 42.87 -20.72
C ARG A 732 -11.89 43.69 -21.94
N ILE A 733 -10.93 44.57 -21.73
CA ILE A 733 -10.27 45.32 -22.79
C ILE A 733 -8.78 45.01 -22.72
N SER A 734 -8.27 44.37 -23.75
CA SER A 734 -6.83 44.11 -23.93
C SER A 734 -6.38 44.67 -25.26
N ASP A 735 -5.13 45.13 -25.31
CA ASP A 735 -4.47 45.56 -26.56
C ASP A 735 -5.20 46.72 -27.25
N LEU A 736 -5.04 47.91 -26.64
CA LEU A 736 -5.86 49.09 -26.91
C LEU A 736 -5.55 49.81 -28.23
N ASP A 737 -4.47 49.47 -28.93
CA ASP A 737 -4.00 50.21 -30.10
C ASP A 737 -5.02 50.29 -31.26
N THR A 738 -6.04 49.43 -31.29
CA THR A 738 -7.07 49.41 -32.36
C THR A 738 -8.49 49.82 -31.92
N SER A 739 -8.80 49.99 -30.63
CA SER A 739 -10.20 50.09 -30.15
C SER A 739 -10.52 51.11 -29.05
N ILE A 740 -9.57 51.99 -28.66
CA ILE A 740 -9.75 52.97 -27.56
C ILE A 740 -11.06 53.77 -27.66
N GLY A 741 -11.38 54.32 -28.84
CA GLY A 741 -12.56 55.17 -29.01
C GLY A 741 -13.87 54.45 -28.71
N ARG A 742 -14.02 53.19 -29.16
CA ARG A 742 -15.22 52.39 -28.90
C ARG A 742 -15.38 52.06 -27.41
N ASN A 743 -14.28 51.81 -26.71
CA ASN A 743 -14.30 51.48 -25.29
C ASN A 743 -14.65 52.70 -24.42
N LEU A 744 -14.16 53.89 -24.77
CA LEU A 744 -14.52 55.14 -24.09
C LEU A 744 -16.01 55.45 -24.25
N ILE A 745 -16.55 55.31 -25.47
CA ILE A 745 -17.98 55.50 -25.74
C ILE A 745 -18.83 54.55 -24.88
N ALA A 746 -18.42 53.29 -24.73
CA ALA A 746 -19.15 52.32 -23.91
C ALA A 746 -19.17 52.72 -22.42
N LEU A 747 -18.06 53.24 -21.89
CA LEU A 747 -17.98 53.73 -20.51
C LEU A 747 -18.80 55.02 -20.31
N GLU A 748 -18.77 55.94 -21.26
CA GLU A 748 -19.59 57.16 -21.24
C GLU A 748 -21.09 56.84 -21.27
N TYR A 749 -21.49 55.87 -22.10
CA TYR A 749 -22.88 55.40 -22.16
C TYR A 749 -23.32 54.78 -20.83
N GLU A 750 -22.48 53.96 -20.20
CA GLU A 750 -22.79 53.37 -18.88
C GLU A 750 -22.91 54.45 -17.79
N LEU A 751 -22.09 55.50 -17.83
CA LEU A 751 -22.22 56.65 -16.92
C LEU A 751 -23.56 57.37 -17.12
N THR A 752 -23.96 57.62 -18.37
CA THR A 752 -25.25 58.25 -18.70
C THR A 752 -26.42 57.41 -18.22
N ARG A 753 -26.41 56.10 -18.52
CA ARG A 753 -27.43 55.15 -18.06
C ARG A 753 -27.56 55.15 -16.53
N ARG A 754 -26.46 55.15 -15.79
CA ARG A 754 -26.48 55.19 -14.32
C ARG A 754 -27.07 56.49 -13.79
N LYS A 755 -26.77 57.63 -14.40
CA LYS A 755 -27.38 58.92 -14.04
C LYS A 755 -28.90 58.89 -14.25
N GLU A 756 -29.35 58.44 -15.41
CA GLU A 756 -30.79 58.31 -15.71
C GLU A 756 -31.52 57.40 -14.72
N LEU A 757 -30.87 56.31 -14.26
CA LEU A 757 -31.41 55.45 -13.22
C LEU A 757 -31.54 56.19 -11.89
N LEU A 758 -30.49 56.87 -11.42
CA LEU A 758 -30.54 57.62 -10.17
C LEU A 758 -31.61 58.73 -10.21
N ASP A 759 -31.70 59.45 -11.32
CA ASP A 759 -32.69 60.52 -11.53
C ASP A 759 -34.13 59.98 -11.52
N ARG A 760 -34.36 58.82 -12.18
CA ARG A 760 -35.68 58.15 -12.19
C ARG A 760 -36.16 57.82 -10.78
N TRP A 761 -35.24 57.41 -9.90
CA TRP A 761 -35.54 57.04 -8.52
C TRP A 761 -35.32 58.18 -7.51
N LYS A 762 -35.00 59.38 -7.98
CA LYS A 762 -34.80 60.61 -7.17
C LYS A 762 -33.78 60.45 -6.04
N VAL A 763 -32.70 59.71 -6.30
CA VAL A 763 -31.60 59.48 -5.37
C VAL A 763 -30.32 60.10 -5.91
N SER A 764 -29.42 60.56 -5.03
CA SER A 764 -28.20 61.29 -5.43
C SER A 764 -26.96 60.41 -5.52
N ASN A 765 -26.99 59.20 -4.96
CA ASN A 765 -25.85 58.30 -4.91
C ASN A 765 -26.30 56.83 -4.96
N ILE A 766 -25.35 55.94 -5.22
CA ILE A 766 -25.60 54.50 -5.34
C ILE A 766 -26.04 53.86 -4.01
N SER A 767 -25.58 54.36 -2.86
CA SER A 767 -25.93 53.83 -1.55
C SER A 767 -27.41 54.02 -1.24
N ASP A 768 -27.96 55.20 -1.57
CA ASP A 768 -29.39 55.50 -1.42
C ASP A 768 -30.23 54.70 -2.43
N TYR A 769 -29.75 54.55 -3.67
CA TYR A 769 -30.40 53.70 -4.67
C TYR A 769 -30.53 52.25 -4.20
N ARG A 770 -29.47 51.68 -3.62
CA ARG A 770 -29.46 50.29 -3.14
C ARG A 770 -30.40 50.05 -1.98
N ARG A 771 -30.62 51.04 -1.10
CA ARG A 771 -31.59 50.92 0.00
C ARG A 771 -33.05 50.82 -0.46
N LEU A 772 -33.33 51.14 -1.72
CA LEU A 772 -34.66 51.00 -2.33
C LEU A 772 -34.92 49.59 -2.88
N LEU A 773 -33.86 48.80 -3.09
CA LEU A 773 -33.91 47.40 -3.52
C LEU A 773 -33.98 46.49 -2.29
#